data_AF-A0A1M7R7M0-F1
#
_entry.id   AF-A0A1M7R7M0-F1
#
_cell.length_a   1.000
_cell.length_b   1.000
_cell.length_c   1.000
_cell.angle_alpha   90.00
_cell.angle_beta   90.00
_cell.angle_gamma   90.00
#
_symmetry.space_group_name_H-M   'P 1'
#
loop_
_entity.id
_entity.type
_entity.pdbx_description
1 polymer ?
#
loop_
_entity_poly.entity_id
_entity_poly.type
_entity_poly.pdbx_seq_one_letter_code
_entity_poly.pdbx_strand_id
1 'polypeptide(L)'
;MQQHHPSTTIPIPAAEPAGSGRWIQSTFDELGQPLRDTTFVVVDLETTGGAPGGSAITEIGAVKVRGGEVLGEFQTLVDPGIGIPPFITVLTGITDAMVAAAPPIAEVLPAFLEFAYGSVLVAHNAPFDLSHLKAACEAHDQVWPGFRKVDTAVLARRALSRDEVRNCKLATLAAFFRSATTPVHRALADARATVDVLHGLLERLGNLGIQTLEELETFTTQVSEAQRRKRHLAVGVPSAPGVYLFRDATDRPLYVGTSKDLRSRVRQYFHSSEQRSRMAEMINAAERIEAIVCAHSLEAEVRELRLIAAHKPPYNRRSKHPERRLWLRLTTDAYPRLSVVRQARDDGTAYLGPFSSRRSAEAAATAVYEVLPLRQCGGVLSTRRTSPACALYEIRKCEAPCEHRVSVEAYGRHAEAFREAVQGDPSPLVERLLARIDALSDRQRYEDAATARNRLAALLRACIRSQRTKAISSVPELVAARADGQGGWEISVVRHGRLAAAGVAARGVPPLPVVDQLVASAETVVRDPASDGVHLEEIERVLAWVERPETRLVKVDTIWASPARGAGRWADLLTRIEAGRQGADPFDDRRRLRPESRPARAPRPTASVVPDLSRVSATPTPVPGAAAERSNLSSHGTREPESSPYGPGGAAPQSDRGVPAASAAGTAAAGPAGDAELHPRVGGATTRP
;
A
#
# COMPACT_ATOMS: atom_id res chain seq x y z
N MET A 1 48.19 27.12 -22.82
CA MET A 1 48.30 26.43 -21.52
C MET A 1 47.34 27.12 -20.56
N GLN A 2 46.62 26.32 -19.76
CA GLN A 2 45.25 26.56 -19.32
C GLN A 2 45.10 27.68 -18.29
N GLN A 3 44.03 28.45 -18.49
CA GLN A 3 43.50 29.45 -17.58
C GLN A 3 42.55 28.78 -16.57
N HIS A 4 42.67 29.14 -15.31
CA HIS A 4 41.78 28.71 -14.23
C HIS A 4 40.41 29.37 -14.37
N HIS A 5 39.37 28.56 -14.62
CA HIS A 5 37.98 28.96 -14.39
C HIS A 5 37.59 28.69 -12.94
N PRO A 6 37.03 29.66 -12.19
CA PRO A 6 36.41 29.40 -10.90
C PRO A 6 35.06 28.71 -11.14
N SER A 7 34.94 27.47 -10.71
CA SER A 7 33.65 26.78 -10.65
C SER A 7 32.83 27.36 -9.50
N THR A 8 31.79 28.13 -9.83
CA THR A 8 30.72 28.48 -8.89
C THR A 8 29.89 27.22 -8.64
N THR A 9 30.24 26.48 -7.59
CA THR A 9 29.40 25.38 -7.08
C THR A 9 28.17 25.97 -6.41
N ILE A 10 27.03 25.92 -7.11
CA ILE A 10 25.72 26.15 -6.50
C ILE A 10 25.47 24.97 -5.54
N PRO A 11 25.16 25.20 -4.25
CA PRO A 11 24.84 24.12 -3.33
C PRO A 11 23.54 23.44 -3.78
N ILE A 12 23.63 22.17 -4.16
CA ILE A 12 22.48 21.30 -4.41
C ILE A 12 21.83 21.04 -3.04
N PRO A 13 20.59 21.48 -2.77
CA PRO A 13 19.88 21.04 -1.57
C PRO A 13 19.66 19.54 -1.68
N ALA A 14 19.97 18.82 -0.60
CA ALA A 14 19.84 17.36 -0.54
C ALA A 14 18.44 16.94 -1.00
N ALA A 15 18.37 16.10 -2.03
CA ALA A 15 17.13 15.53 -2.51
C ALA A 15 16.49 14.68 -1.39
N GLU A 16 15.31 15.08 -0.92
CA GLU A 16 14.50 14.23 -0.08
C GLU A 16 14.13 12.95 -0.85
N PRO A 17 14.21 11.77 -0.21
CA PRO A 17 13.92 10.53 -0.89
C PRO A 17 12.43 10.46 -1.28
N ALA A 18 12.17 10.40 -2.58
CA ALA A 18 10.84 10.18 -3.15
C ALA A 18 10.19 8.95 -2.52
N GLY A 19 9.09 9.19 -1.80
CA GLY A 19 8.36 8.17 -1.06
C GLY A 19 7.79 7.08 -1.97
N SER A 20 8.27 5.85 -1.78
CA SER A 20 7.60 4.62 -2.22
C SER A 20 6.12 4.66 -1.83
N GLY A 21 5.21 4.17 -2.68
CA GLY A 21 3.75 4.17 -2.52
C GLY A 21 3.23 3.44 -1.28
N ARG A 22 3.45 4.04 -0.11
CA ARG A 22 3.17 3.53 1.22
C ARG A 22 2.51 4.66 2.00
N TRP A 23 1.22 4.51 2.29
CA TRP A 23 0.43 5.50 3.04
C TRP A 23 1.07 5.74 4.42
N ILE A 24 1.69 6.90 4.57
CA ILE A 24 2.14 7.48 5.83
C ILE A 24 1.01 8.39 6.34
N GLN A 25 0.71 8.29 7.63
CA GLN A 25 -0.16 9.24 8.33
C GLN A 25 0.65 10.51 8.58
N SER A 26 0.29 11.62 7.92
CA SER A 26 0.94 12.93 8.08
C SER A 26 0.58 13.60 9.41
N THR A 27 1.51 14.40 9.95
CA THR A 27 1.42 15.21 11.19
C THR A 27 0.93 16.65 10.92
N PHE A 28 0.90 17.47 11.98
CA PHE A 28 -0.06 18.56 12.23
C PHE A 28 0.40 19.99 11.90
N ASP A 29 1.33 20.19 10.98
CA ASP A 29 1.65 21.54 10.49
C ASP A 29 1.20 21.63 9.03
N GLU A 30 0.03 22.21 8.77
CA GLU A 30 -0.33 22.86 7.49
C GLU A 30 -1.80 23.30 7.55
N LEU A 31 -2.03 24.58 7.90
CA LEU A 31 -3.14 25.31 7.26
C LEU A 31 -2.89 25.17 5.75
N GLY A 32 -3.84 24.60 5.02
CA GLY A 32 -3.68 24.27 3.61
C GLY A 32 -3.15 25.44 2.77
N GLN A 33 -2.50 25.14 1.65
CA GLN A 33 -1.87 26.13 0.79
C GLN A 33 -2.94 27.12 0.27
N PRO A 34 -2.86 28.44 0.58
CA PRO A 34 -3.84 29.41 0.08
C PRO A 34 -3.86 29.44 -1.45
N LEU A 35 -5.05 29.47 -2.05
CA LEU A 35 -5.21 29.47 -3.52
C LEU A 35 -4.56 30.69 -4.17
N ARG A 36 -4.58 31.85 -3.51
CA ARG A 36 -3.90 33.07 -3.97
C ARG A 36 -2.38 32.92 -4.06
N ASP A 37 -1.81 32.06 -3.22
CA ASP A 37 -0.37 31.82 -3.12
C ASP A 37 0.06 30.59 -3.93
N THR A 38 -0.90 29.89 -4.54
CA THR A 38 -0.66 28.69 -5.33
C THR A 38 -0.34 29.06 -6.78
N THR A 39 0.75 28.49 -7.30
CA THR A 39 1.08 28.57 -8.73
C THR A 39 0.38 27.45 -9.47
N PHE A 40 -0.43 27.81 -10.46
CA PHE A 40 -1.08 26.86 -11.37
C PHE A 40 -0.40 26.90 -12.73
N VAL A 41 -0.27 25.74 -13.38
CA VAL A 41 0.08 25.65 -14.79
C VAL A 41 -1.10 25.01 -15.50
N VAL A 42 -1.81 25.83 -16.27
CA VAL A 42 -2.92 25.39 -17.11
C VAL A 42 -2.33 24.86 -18.41
N VAL A 43 -2.58 23.61 -18.73
CA VAL A 43 -2.04 22.92 -19.92
C VAL A 43 -3.16 22.35 -20.76
N ASP A 44 -2.98 22.45 -22.07
CA ASP A 44 -3.82 21.85 -23.10
C ASP A 44 -2.94 21.24 -24.20
N LEU A 45 -3.38 20.16 -24.82
CA LEU A 45 -2.63 19.41 -25.82
C LEU A 45 -3.45 19.17 -27.09
N GLU A 46 -2.79 19.33 -28.23
CA GLU A 46 -3.27 18.76 -29.48
C GLU A 46 -2.56 17.44 -29.77
N THR A 47 -3.31 16.47 -30.33
CA THR A 47 -2.79 15.12 -30.58
C THR A 47 -3.26 14.55 -31.91
N THR A 48 -2.62 13.48 -32.37
CA THR A 48 -2.98 12.78 -33.62
C THR A 48 -4.25 11.92 -33.54
N GLY A 49 -5.04 11.92 -32.44
CA GLY A 49 -6.27 11.13 -32.36
C GLY A 49 -7.17 11.40 -31.13
N GLY A 50 -8.30 10.68 -31.05
CA GLY A 50 -9.37 10.89 -30.06
C GLY A 50 -9.75 9.68 -29.19
N ALA A 51 -8.98 8.58 -29.19
CA ALA A 51 -9.23 7.40 -28.34
C ALA A 51 -7.94 6.91 -27.66
N PRO A 52 -7.98 6.35 -26.43
CA PRO A 52 -6.76 6.00 -25.68
C PRO A 52 -6.04 4.79 -26.28
N GLY A 53 -4.75 4.95 -26.63
CA GLY A 53 -3.86 3.82 -26.91
C GLY A 53 -2.91 3.93 -28.10
N GLY A 54 -2.73 5.11 -28.72
CA GLY A 54 -1.77 5.27 -29.82
C GLY A 54 -1.63 6.68 -30.41
N SER A 55 -2.06 7.71 -29.69
CA SER A 55 -2.00 9.10 -30.16
C SER A 55 -0.71 9.78 -29.70
N ALA A 56 -0.07 10.52 -30.62
CA ALA A 56 1.14 11.30 -30.37
C ALA A 56 0.78 12.78 -30.22
N ILE A 57 1.55 13.52 -29.42
CA ILE A 57 1.36 14.95 -29.18
C ILE A 57 1.84 15.75 -30.39
N THR A 58 1.05 16.72 -30.85
CA THR A 58 1.37 17.61 -31.99
C THR A 58 1.57 19.07 -31.59
N GLU A 59 0.99 19.50 -30.45
CA GLU A 59 1.22 20.83 -29.86
C GLU A 59 1.07 20.75 -28.34
N ILE A 60 1.91 21.50 -27.61
CA ILE A 60 1.76 21.75 -26.17
C ILE A 60 1.55 23.24 -25.98
N GLY A 61 0.48 23.61 -25.28
CA GLY A 61 0.22 24.97 -24.83
C GLY A 61 0.03 24.99 -23.33
N ALA A 62 0.74 25.87 -22.63
CA ALA A 62 0.58 26.03 -21.20
C ALA A 62 0.75 27.47 -20.74
N VAL A 63 0.01 27.84 -19.69
CA VAL A 63 0.04 29.16 -19.08
C VAL A 63 0.27 28.99 -17.58
N LYS A 64 1.35 29.59 -17.06
CA LYS A 64 1.68 29.61 -15.63
C LYS A 64 1.07 30.85 -15.00
N VAL A 65 0.26 30.68 -13.97
CA VAL A 65 -0.44 31.77 -13.28
C VAL A 65 -0.31 31.65 -11.76
N ARG A 66 -0.30 32.78 -11.06
CA ARG A 66 -0.37 32.86 -9.59
C ARG A 66 -1.14 34.12 -9.19
N GLY A 67 -2.09 34.00 -8.27
CA GLY A 67 -2.83 35.16 -7.75
C GLY A 67 -3.63 35.94 -8.80
N GLY A 68 -3.95 35.33 -9.94
CA GLY A 68 -4.62 36.00 -11.07
C GLY A 68 -3.68 36.57 -12.13
N GLU A 69 -2.37 36.58 -11.89
CA GLU A 69 -1.37 37.10 -12.83
C GLU A 69 -0.71 35.98 -13.65
N VAL A 70 -0.47 36.24 -14.94
CA VAL A 70 0.28 35.35 -15.83
C VAL A 70 1.77 35.54 -15.58
N LEU A 71 2.44 34.48 -15.11
CA LEU A 71 3.87 34.45 -14.84
C LEU A 71 4.69 34.02 -16.06
N GLY A 72 4.08 33.30 -16.99
CA GLY A 72 4.75 32.86 -18.21
C GLY A 72 3.87 31.96 -19.06
N GLU A 73 4.25 31.81 -20.32
CA GLU A 73 3.58 30.96 -21.28
C GLU A 73 4.59 30.03 -21.94
N PHE A 74 4.13 28.83 -22.26
CA PHE A 74 4.88 27.82 -22.97
C PHE A 74 4.05 27.37 -24.17
N GLN A 75 4.61 27.49 -25.37
CA GLN A 75 3.96 27.01 -26.58
C GLN A 75 5.00 26.40 -27.51
N THR A 76 4.72 25.21 -28.02
CA THR A 76 5.56 24.59 -29.04
C THR A 76 4.75 23.58 -29.84
N LEU A 77 5.03 23.55 -31.15
CA LEU A 77 4.65 22.41 -31.98
C LEU A 77 5.59 21.24 -31.64
N VAL A 78 5.11 20.03 -31.88
CA VAL A 78 5.83 18.79 -31.62
C VAL A 78 5.76 17.91 -32.86
N ASP A 79 6.90 17.37 -33.30
CA ASP A 79 6.91 16.33 -34.32
C ASP A 79 6.39 15.01 -33.69
N PRO A 80 5.21 14.52 -34.10
CA PRO A 80 4.64 13.27 -33.57
C PRO A 80 5.35 12.01 -34.09
N GLY A 81 6.22 12.12 -35.10
CA GLY A 81 6.89 10.98 -35.75
C GLY A 81 5.97 10.06 -36.55
N ILE A 82 4.69 10.42 -36.68
CA ILE A 82 3.65 9.71 -37.43
C ILE A 82 2.79 10.73 -38.19
N GLY A 83 2.21 10.33 -39.33
CA GLY A 83 1.34 11.21 -40.11
C GLY A 83 0.08 11.63 -39.34
N ILE A 84 -0.30 12.90 -39.45
CA ILE A 84 -1.51 13.46 -38.84
C ILE A 84 -2.73 13.09 -39.70
N PRO A 85 -3.75 12.40 -39.16
CA PRO A 85 -4.94 12.09 -39.93
C PRO A 85 -5.66 13.35 -40.43
N PRO A 86 -6.18 13.38 -41.69
CA PRO A 86 -6.78 14.59 -42.26
C PRO A 86 -7.89 15.22 -41.43
N PHE A 87 -8.69 14.42 -40.71
CA PHE A 87 -9.76 14.94 -39.84
C PHE A 87 -9.23 15.70 -38.61
N ILE A 88 -8.04 15.34 -38.10
CA ILE A 88 -7.36 16.07 -37.03
C ILE A 88 -6.83 17.40 -37.56
N THR A 89 -6.23 17.42 -38.75
CA THR A 89 -5.80 18.66 -39.40
C THR A 89 -6.97 19.63 -39.62
N VAL A 90 -8.15 19.15 -39.99
CA VAL A 90 -9.35 19.99 -40.10
C VAL A 90 -9.81 20.52 -38.74
N LEU A 91 -9.64 19.74 -37.67
CA LEU A 91 -10.07 20.12 -36.32
C LEU A 91 -9.13 21.16 -35.66
N THR A 92 -7.82 20.94 -35.75
CA THR A 92 -6.80 21.72 -35.01
C THR A 92 -6.07 22.72 -35.89
N GLY A 93 -6.18 22.59 -37.22
CA GLY A 93 -5.40 23.36 -38.18
C GLY A 93 -3.92 22.97 -38.25
N ILE A 94 -3.47 21.95 -37.52
CA ILE A 94 -2.08 21.48 -37.53
C ILE A 94 -1.89 20.50 -38.71
N THR A 95 -0.98 20.85 -39.61
CA THR A 95 -0.63 20.05 -40.80
C THR A 95 0.69 19.31 -40.59
N ASP A 96 0.90 18.19 -41.31
CA ASP A 96 2.19 17.48 -41.31
C ASP A 96 3.36 18.42 -41.65
N ALA A 97 3.15 19.39 -42.54
CA ALA A 97 4.17 20.36 -42.92
C ALA A 97 4.57 21.30 -41.77
N MET A 98 3.66 21.61 -40.85
CA MET A 98 3.94 22.45 -39.68
C MET A 98 4.79 21.72 -38.63
N VAL A 99 4.55 20.43 -38.44
CA VAL A 99 5.24 19.63 -37.43
C VAL A 99 6.53 18.99 -37.95
N ALA A 100 6.72 18.88 -39.26
CA ALA A 100 7.90 18.25 -39.87
C ALA A 100 9.24 18.90 -39.48
N ALA A 101 9.24 20.19 -39.16
CA ALA A 101 10.42 20.93 -38.68
C ALA A 101 10.38 21.20 -37.17
N ALA A 102 9.35 20.74 -36.47
CA ALA A 102 9.20 20.92 -35.04
C ALA A 102 10.09 19.91 -34.28
N PRO A 103 10.54 20.24 -33.06
CA PRO A 103 11.28 19.30 -32.24
C PRO A 103 10.41 18.08 -31.87
N PRO A 104 10.98 16.87 -31.80
CA PRO A 104 10.25 15.71 -31.30
C PRO A 104 9.93 15.86 -29.81
N ILE A 105 8.92 15.12 -29.33
CA ILE A 105 8.48 15.21 -27.93
C ILE A 105 9.61 14.96 -26.92
N ALA A 106 10.60 14.14 -27.28
CA ALA A 106 11.78 13.86 -26.45
C ALA A 106 12.59 15.13 -26.08
N GLU A 107 12.64 16.11 -26.98
CA GLU A 107 13.36 17.38 -26.78
C GLU A 107 12.50 18.42 -26.05
N VAL A 108 11.19 18.39 -26.28
CA VAL A 108 10.24 19.34 -25.72
C VAL A 108 9.88 19.02 -24.26
N LEU A 109 9.75 17.73 -23.96
CA LEU A 109 9.21 17.27 -22.67
C LEU A 109 10.03 17.74 -21.46
N PRO A 110 11.37 17.72 -21.45
CA PRO A 110 12.16 18.26 -20.34
C PRO A 110 11.87 19.74 -20.07
N ALA A 111 11.78 20.56 -21.13
CA ALA A 111 11.50 21.98 -21.02
C ALA A 111 10.09 22.25 -20.46
N PHE A 112 9.09 21.45 -20.86
CA PHE A 112 7.75 21.53 -20.28
C PHE A 112 7.73 21.12 -18.80
N LEU A 113 8.42 20.03 -18.42
CA LEU A 113 8.47 19.56 -17.03
C LEU A 113 9.17 20.58 -16.12
N GLU A 114 10.24 21.22 -16.61
CA GLU A 114 10.90 22.34 -15.93
C GLU A 114 9.95 23.54 -15.80
N PHE A 115 9.25 23.90 -16.88
CA PHE A 115 8.24 24.95 -16.85
C PHE A 115 7.12 24.64 -15.84
N ALA A 116 6.69 23.39 -15.70
CA ALA A 116 5.64 22.98 -14.78
C ALA A 116 6.12 22.74 -13.34
N TYR A 117 7.43 22.70 -13.09
CA TYR A 117 7.97 22.27 -11.80
C TYR A 117 7.44 23.10 -10.62
N GLY A 118 7.07 22.40 -9.54
CA GLY A 118 6.55 23.01 -8.31
C GLY A 118 5.15 23.63 -8.40
N SER A 119 4.41 23.41 -9.50
CA SER A 119 3.06 23.94 -9.72
C SER A 119 1.96 22.88 -9.63
N VAL A 120 0.71 23.34 -9.55
CA VAL A 120 -0.49 22.50 -9.71
C VAL A 120 -0.87 22.47 -11.18
N LEU A 121 -0.95 21.28 -11.79
CA LEU A 121 -1.38 21.15 -13.18
C LEU A 121 -2.89 21.28 -13.29
N VAL A 122 -3.35 22.11 -14.22
CA VAL A 122 -4.76 22.33 -14.48
C VAL A 122 -5.04 22.01 -15.95
N ALA A 123 -6.12 21.27 -16.22
CA ALA A 123 -6.56 21.00 -17.57
C ALA A 123 -8.09 20.87 -17.61
N HIS A 124 -8.69 21.10 -18.77
CA HIS A 124 -10.12 20.93 -18.97
C HIS A 124 -10.37 19.51 -19.50
N ASN A 125 -10.84 18.59 -18.64
CA ASN A 125 -10.78 17.13 -18.87
C ASN A 125 -9.36 16.54 -18.71
N ALA A 126 -8.74 16.88 -17.58
CA ALA A 126 -7.37 16.51 -17.23
C ALA A 126 -6.94 15.03 -17.43
N PRO A 127 -7.82 14.00 -17.34
CA PRO A 127 -7.42 12.64 -17.70
C PRO A 127 -6.87 12.51 -19.12
N PHE A 128 -7.33 13.33 -20.08
CA PHE A 128 -6.86 13.31 -21.45
C PHE A 128 -5.41 13.81 -21.53
N ASP A 129 -5.15 15.08 -21.21
CA ASP A 129 -3.84 15.73 -21.37
C ASP A 129 -2.76 15.06 -20.53
N LEU A 130 -3.07 14.82 -19.25
CA LEU A 130 -2.11 14.25 -18.32
C LEU A 130 -1.77 12.80 -18.65
N SER A 131 -2.66 12.05 -19.31
CA SER A 131 -2.33 10.69 -19.76
C SER A 131 -1.32 10.70 -20.90
N HIS A 132 -1.43 11.66 -21.84
CA HIS A 132 -0.49 11.81 -22.94
C HIS A 132 0.89 12.26 -22.45
N LEU A 133 0.95 13.24 -21.54
CA LEU A 133 2.23 13.68 -20.97
C LEU A 133 2.90 12.59 -20.13
N LYS A 134 2.12 11.80 -19.38
CA LYS A 134 2.66 10.64 -18.63
C LYS A 134 3.17 9.55 -19.56
N ALA A 135 2.41 9.24 -20.62
CA ALA A 135 2.84 8.27 -21.62
C ALA A 135 4.10 8.75 -22.36
N ALA A 136 4.22 10.04 -22.65
CA ALA A 136 5.43 10.63 -23.22
C ALA A 136 6.62 10.53 -22.25
N CYS A 137 6.41 10.75 -20.95
CA CYS A 137 7.45 10.54 -19.94
C CYS A 137 7.92 9.09 -19.90
N GLU A 138 6.98 8.14 -19.87
CA GLU A 138 7.26 6.71 -19.88
C GLU A 138 8.00 6.27 -21.15
N ALA A 139 7.63 6.81 -22.32
CA ALA A 139 8.25 6.48 -23.60
C ALA A 139 9.68 7.03 -23.78
N HIS A 140 10.02 8.10 -23.07
CA HIS A 140 11.30 8.82 -23.21
C HIS A 140 12.15 8.82 -21.93
N ASP A 141 11.92 7.83 -21.06
CA ASP A 141 12.65 7.62 -19.81
C ASP A 141 12.74 8.90 -18.92
N GLN A 142 11.69 9.74 -18.95
CA GLN A 142 11.55 10.91 -18.08
C GLN A 142 10.74 10.56 -16.83
N VAL A 143 11.15 11.08 -15.68
CA VAL A 143 10.42 10.86 -14.42
C VAL A 143 9.22 11.81 -14.36
N TRP A 144 8.02 11.26 -14.21
CA TRP A 144 6.83 12.05 -13.94
C TRP A 144 6.91 12.63 -12.51
N PRO A 145 6.97 13.97 -12.31
CA PRO A 145 7.21 14.59 -10.99
C PRO A 145 6.08 14.44 -9.96
N GLY A 146 4.98 13.74 -10.29
CA GLY A 146 3.88 13.52 -9.35
C GLY A 146 3.01 14.74 -9.09
N PHE A 147 2.86 15.64 -10.07
CA PHE A 147 2.08 16.87 -9.95
C PHE A 147 0.70 16.68 -9.30
N ARG A 148 0.36 17.59 -8.37
CA ARG A 148 -1.04 17.84 -7.96
C ARG A 148 -1.83 18.31 -9.18
N LYS A 149 -3.13 18.01 -9.24
CA LYS A 149 -3.94 18.32 -10.42
C LYS A 149 -5.34 18.82 -10.11
N VAL A 150 -5.85 19.68 -10.97
CA VAL A 150 -7.22 20.20 -10.95
C VAL A 150 -7.86 20.03 -12.33
N ASP A 151 -9.11 19.57 -12.37
CA ASP A 151 -9.90 19.44 -13.60
C ASP A 151 -11.01 20.49 -13.62
N THR A 152 -10.91 21.47 -14.51
CA THR A 152 -11.89 22.57 -14.59
C THR A 152 -13.26 22.10 -15.07
N ALA A 153 -13.35 21.01 -15.85
CA ALA A 153 -14.63 20.43 -16.25
C ALA A 153 -15.35 19.79 -15.05
N VAL A 154 -14.59 19.18 -14.13
CA VAL A 154 -15.14 18.64 -12.87
C VAL A 154 -15.59 19.77 -11.94
N LEU A 155 -14.79 20.83 -11.82
CA LEU A 155 -15.17 22.03 -11.06
C LEU A 155 -16.46 22.65 -11.60
N ALA A 156 -16.53 22.90 -12.90
CA ALA A 156 -17.69 23.51 -13.54
C ALA A 156 -18.97 22.70 -13.37
N ARG A 157 -18.91 21.37 -13.55
CA ARG A 157 -20.07 20.48 -13.34
C ARG A 157 -20.63 20.51 -11.91
N ARG A 158 -19.84 20.99 -10.95
CA ARG A 158 -20.21 21.06 -9.53
C ARG A 158 -20.55 22.47 -9.07
N ALA A 159 -19.89 23.47 -9.64
CA ALA A 159 -20.07 24.87 -9.28
C ALA A 159 -21.22 25.54 -10.03
N LEU A 160 -21.63 24.99 -11.19
CA LEU A 160 -22.62 25.57 -12.09
C LEU A 160 -23.82 24.62 -12.28
N SER A 161 -25.01 25.20 -12.33
CA SER A 161 -26.27 24.50 -12.61
C SER A 161 -26.52 24.35 -14.12
N ARG A 162 -27.43 23.44 -14.50
CA ARG A 162 -27.84 23.26 -15.91
C ARG A 162 -28.61 24.46 -16.47
N ASP A 163 -29.18 25.29 -15.60
CA ASP A 163 -29.89 26.51 -16.00
C ASP A 163 -28.91 27.64 -16.33
N GLU A 164 -27.70 27.62 -15.75
CA GLU A 164 -26.63 28.58 -16.04
C GLU A 164 -25.86 28.22 -17.32
N VAL A 165 -25.52 26.93 -17.51
CA VAL A 165 -24.75 26.47 -18.66
C VAL A 165 -25.34 25.20 -19.27
N ARG A 166 -25.56 25.23 -20.60
CA ARG A 166 -26.11 24.09 -21.36
C ARG A 166 -25.24 22.83 -21.30
N ASN A 167 -23.93 23.00 -21.15
CA ASN A 167 -22.94 21.95 -20.97
C ASN A 167 -21.64 22.55 -20.41
N CYS A 168 -20.77 21.69 -19.86
CA CYS A 168 -19.48 22.10 -19.32
C CYS A 168 -18.34 21.87 -20.31
N LYS A 169 -18.55 22.10 -21.62
CA LYS A 169 -17.46 22.13 -22.62
C LYS A 169 -16.71 23.46 -22.51
N LEU A 170 -15.41 23.46 -22.79
CA LEU A 170 -14.55 24.64 -22.68
C LEU A 170 -15.14 25.87 -23.39
N ALA A 171 -15.54 25.77 -24.66
CA ALA A 171 -16.15 26.87 -25.40
C ALA A 171 -17.42 27.46 -24.74
N THR A 172 -18.24 26.61 -24.09
CA THR A 172 -19.44 27.09 -23.39
C THR A 172 -19.08 27.80 -22.10
N LEU A 173 -18.10 27.28 -21.36
CA LEU A 173 -17.61 27.91 -20.12
C LEU A 173 -16.85 29.21 -20.39
N ALA A 174 -16.02 29.24 -21.43
CA ALA A 174 -15.28 30.42 -21.86
C ALA A 174 -16.24 31.56 -22.21
N ALA A 175 -17.33 31.28 -22.95
CA ALA A 175 -18.38 32.26 -23.21
C ALA A 175 -19.11 32.71 -21.94
N PHE A 176 -19.45 31.78 -21.04
CA PHE A 176 -20.15 32.07 -19.79
C PHE A 176 -19.33 32.97 -18.85
N PHE A 177 -18.04 32.67 -18.68
CA PHE A 177 -17.11 33.45 -17.86
C PHE A 177 -16.50 34.66 -18.60
N ARG A 178 -16.94 34.94 -19.83
CA ARG A 178 -16.46 36.07 -20.66
C ARG A 178 -14.93 36.08 -20.84
N SER A 179 -14.39 34.89 -21.08
CA SER A 179 -12.98 34.67 -21.42
C SER A 179 -12.51 35.64 -22.50
N ALA A 180 -11.32 36.23 -22.31
CA ALA A 180 -10.73 37.13 -23.30
C ALA A 180 -10.27 36.38 -24.55
N THR A 181 -9.99 35.08 -24.42
CA THR A 181 -9.61 34.20 -25.52
C THR A 181 -10.75 33.24 -25.86
N THR A 182 -11.07 33.12 -27.15
CA THR A 182 -12.03 32.11 -27.63
C THR A 182 -11.27 30.80 -27.92
N PRO A 183 -11.68 29.65 -27.35
CA PRO A 183 -11.09 28.35 -27.70
C PRO A 183 -11.28 28.02 -29.17
N VAL A 184 -10.21 27.62 -29.84
CA VAL A 184 -10.17 27.37 -31.29
C VAL A 184 -9.41 26.10 -31.65
N HIS A 185 -9.24 25.16 -30.70
CA HIS A 185 -8.45 23.94 -30.91
C HIS A 185 -7.00 24.25 -31.27
N ARG A 186 -6.43 25.22 -30.53
CA ARG A 186 -5.01 25.53 -30.51
C ARG A 186 -4.57 25.56 -29.07
N ALA A 187 -3.55 24.77 -28.75
CA ALA A 187 -3.24 24.42 -27.37
C ALA A 187 -3.03 25.66 -26.46
N LEU A 188 -2.27 26.67 -26.91
CA LEU A 188 -2.07 27.87 -26.09
C LEU A 188 -3.34 28.72 -25.94
N ALA A 189 -4.15 28.85 -26.99
CA ALA A 189 -5.40 29.61 -26.94
C ALA A 189 -6.41 28.95 -26.00
N ASP A 190 -6.50 27.63 -26.04
CA ASP A 190 -7.39 26.83 -25.20
C ASP A 190 -6.89 26.81 -23.74
N ALA A 191 -5.58 26.79 -23.51
CA ALA A 191 -4.99 26.98 -22.18
C ALA A 191 -5.30 28.37 -21.59
N ARG A 192 -5.17 29.45 -22.38
CA ARG A 192 -5.55 30.82 -21.96
C ARG A 192 -7.04 30.92 -21.63
N ALA A 193 -7.91 30.37 -22.47
CA ALA A 193 -9.34 30.34 -22.17
C ALA A 193 -9.65 29.52 -20.90
N THR A 194 -8.89 28.45 -20.66
CA THR A 194 -8.99 27.64 -19.45
C THR A 194 -8.52 28.40 -18.20
N VAL A 195 -7.55 29.31 -18.29
CA VAL A 195 -7.16 30.24 -17.20
C VAL A 195 -8.35 31.10 -16.79
N ASP A 196 -9.03 31.73 -17.74
CA ASP A 196 -10.19 32.58 -17.45
C ASP A 196 -11.35 31.78 -16.83
N VAL A 197 -11.59 30.58 -17.34
CA VAL A 197 -12.57 29.64 -16.76
C VAL A 197 -12.17 29.22 -15.35
N LEU A 198 -10.89 28.92 -15.10
CA LEU A 198 -10.39 28.59 -13.76
C LEU A 198 -10.61 29.75 -12.80
N HIS A 199 -10.25 30.98 -13.19
CA HIS A 199 -10.46 32.18 -12.37
C HIS A 199 -11.93 32.38 -12.01
N GLY A 200 -12.84 32.33 -12.99
CA GLY A 200 -14.27 32.47 -12.74
C GLY A 200 -14.84 31.37 -11.84
N LEU A 201 -14.34 30.13 -11.96
CA LEU A 201 -14.71 29.04 -11.07
C LEU A 201 -14.17 29.27 -9.65
N LEU A 202 -12.91 29.70 -9.48
CA LEU A 202 -12.33 29.98 -8.18
C LEU A 202 -13.05 31.14 -7.46
N GLU A 203 -13.44 32.19 -8.18
CA GLU A 203 -14.24 33.28 -7.62
C GLU A 203 -15.60 32.77 -7.09
N ARG A 204 -16.28 31.92 -7.87
CA ARG A 204 -17.55 31.30 -7.46
C ARG A 204 -17.38 30.42 -6.22
N LEU A 205 -16.31 29.64 -6.15
CA LEU A 205 -16.01 28.75 -5.03
C LEU A 205 -15.52 29.50 -3.80
N GLY A 206 -14.86 30.65 -3.97
CA GLY A 206 -14.50 31.55 -2.87
C GLY A 206 -15.71 32.00 -2.07
N ASN A 207 -16.83 32.28 -2.74
CA ASN A 207 -18.12 32.60 -2.08
C ASN A 207 -18.69 31.42 -1.27
N LEU A 208 -18.22 30.19 -1.51
CA LEU A 208 -18.59 28.99 -0.76
C LEU A 208 -17.57 28.66 0.35
N GLY A 209 -16.60 29.55 0.60
CA GLY A 209 -15.58 29.40 1.64
C GLY A 209 -14.39 28.52 1.25
N ILE A 210 -14.23 28.16 -0.03
CA ILE A 210 -13.07 27.40 -0.52
C ILE A 210 -11.94 28.38 -0.80
N GLN A 211 -10.89 28.35 0.02
CA GLN A 211 -9.77 29.31 -0.04
C GLN A 211 -8.39 28.63 -0.10
N THR A 212 -8.31 27.32 0.14
CA THR A 212 -7.07 26.54 0.09
C THR A 212 -7.11 25.48 -1.01
N LEU A 213 -5.93 25.03 -1.44
CA LEU A 213 -5.78 24.01 -2.46
C LEU A 213 -6.35 22.65 -2.02
N GLU A 214 -6.20 22.31 -0.74
CA GLU A 214 -6.73 21.09 -0.13
C GLU A 214 -8.27 21.09 -0.12
N GLU A 215 -8.90 22.23 0.14
CA GLU A 215 -10.35 22.40 0.03
C GLU A 215 -10.82 22.27 -1.42
N LEU A 216 -10.08 22.83 -2.38
CA LEU A 216 -10.38 22.72 -3.81
C LEU A 216 -10.28 21.27 -4.31
N GLU A 217 -9.25 20.52 -3.88
CA GLU A 217 -9.11 19.09 -4.15
C GLU A 217 -10.24 18.26 -3.50
N THR A 218 -10.67 18.66 -2.31
CA THR A 218 -11.84 18.06 -1.63
C THR A 218 -13.14 18.37 -2.38
N PHE A 219 -13.27 19.56 -2.98
CA PHE A 219 -14.45 19.93 -3.76
C PHE A 219 -14.55 19.18 -5.08
N THR A 220 -13.44 18.75 -5.69
CA THR A 220 -13.41 17.98 -6.96
C THR A 220 -13.61 16.48 -6.78
N THR A 221 -13.61 15.97 -5.55
CA THR A 221 -13.71 14.54 -5.24
C THR A 221 -15.19 14.12 -5.02
N GLN A 222 -15.69 13.11 -5.75
CA GLN A 222 -17.08 12.54 -5.68
C GLN A 222 -17.60 12.14 -4.26
N VAL A 223 -18.35 12.98 -3.56
CA VAL A 223 -19.18 12.49 -2.43
C VAL A 223 -20.58 12.24 -2.97
N SER A 224 -21.08 11.00 -2.90
CA SER A 224 -22.44 10.69 -3.35
C SER A 224 -23.46 11.47 -2.52
N GLU A 225 -24.62 11.80 -3.08
CA GLU A 225 -25.68 12.50 -2.34
C GLU A 225 -26.10 11.72 -1.07
N ALA A 226 -26.09 10.38 -1.15
CA ALA A 226 -26.31 9.49 -0.02
C ALA A 226 -25.26 9.67 1.11
N GLN A 227 -23.98 9.82 0.77
CA GLN A 227 -22.91 10.10 1.75
C GLN A 227 -23.04 11.50 2.34
N ARG A 228 -23.45 12.50 1.55
CA ARG A 228 -23.71 13.86 2.06
C ARG A 228 -24.85 13.88 3.08
N ARG A 229 -25.94 13.14 2.82
CA ARG A 229 -27.07 12.99 3.77
C ARG A 229 -26.63 12.36 5.08
N LYS A 230 -25.63 11.47 5.07
CA LYS A 230 -25.07 10.81 6.27
C LYS A 230 -24.01 11.63 7.03
N ARG A 231 -23.75 12.90 6.66
CA ARG A 231 -22.86 13.80 7.43
C ARG A 231 -23.29 13.99 8.89
N HIS A 232 -24.59 13.89 9.16
CA HIS A 232 -25.13 13.98 10.51
C HIS A 232 -24.54 12.90 11.45
N LEU A 233 -24.06 11.76 10.91
CA LEU A 233 -23.39 10.72 11.70
C LEU A 233 -22.07 11.19 12.33
N ALA A 234 -21.44 12.22 11.76
CA ALA A 234 -20.22 12.82 12.32
C ALA A 234 -20.51 13.86 13.42
N VAL A 235 -21.79 14.22 13.64
CA VAL A 235 -22.18 15.20 14.66
C VAL A 235 -22.00 14.58 16.04
N GLY A 236 -21.46 15.36 16.98
CA GLY A 236 -21.22 14.92 18.37
C GLY A 236 -19.92 14.13 18.58
N VAL A 237 -19.15 13.83 17.52
CA VAL A 237 -17.82 13.20 17.67
C VAL A 237 -16.85 14.19 18.34
N PRO A 238 -16.19 13.80 19.46
CA PRO A 238 -15.25 14.67 20.17
C PRO A 238 -13.97 14.91 19.36
N SER A 239 -13.34 16.08 19.57
CA SER A 239 -11.97 16.34 19.08
C SER A 239 -11.00 15.89 20.18
N ALA A 240 -10.62 14.62 20.11
CA ALA A 240 -9.72 13.95 21.05
C ALA A 240 -9.11 12.71 20.36
N PRO A 241 -7.98 12.18 20.86
CA PRO A 241 -7.45 10.91 20.40
C PRO A 241 -8.39 9.76 20.78
N GLY A 242 -8.44 8.71 19.95
CA GLY A 242 -9.24 7.53 20.27
C GLY A 242 -9.55 6.64 19.09
N VAL A 243 -10.56 5.79 19.29
CA VAL A 243 -11.06 4.81 18.32
C VAL A 243 -12.45 5.22 17.83
N TYR A 244 -12.69 5.14 16.52
CA TYR A 244 -14.01 5.30 15.92
C TYR A 244 -14.49 4.00 15.29
N LEU A 245 -15.78 3.72 15.43
CA LEU A 245 -16.43 2.53 14.91
C LEU A 245 -17.62 2.94 14.04
N PHE A 246 -17.65 2.47 12.80
CA PHE A 246 -18.85 2.53 11.97
C PHE A 246 -19.69 1.29 12.24
N ARG A 247 -20.98 1.47 12.54
CA ARG A 247 -21.93 0.39 12.81
C ARG A 247 -23.12 0.44 11.85
N ASP A 248 -23.65 -0.73 11.53
CA ASP A 248 -24.88 -0.85 10.73
C ASP A 248 -26.15 -0.69 11.58
N ALA A 249 -27.31 -0.84 10.94
CA ALA A 249 -28.63 -0.77 11.58
C ALA A 249 -28.85 -1.82 12.70
N THR A 250 -28.06 -2.89 12.73
CA THR A 250 -28.12 -3.95 13.75
C THR A 250 -27.11 -3.75 14.88
N ASP A 251 -26.47 -2.59 14.93
CA ASP A 251 -25.38 -2.24 15.83
C ASP A 251 -24.10 -3.10 15.65
N ARG A 252 -23.95 -3.79 14.51
CA ARG A 252 -22.74 -4.58 14.23
C ARG A 252 -21.61 -3.66 13.75
N PRO A 253 -20.38 -3.78 14.30
CA PRO A 253 -19.21 -3.06 13.78
C PRO A 253 -18.88 -3.45 12.34
N LEU A 254 -18.92 -2.47 11.44
CA LEU A 254 -18.52 -2.57 10.03
C LEU A 254 -17.03 -2.28 9.84
N TYR A 255 -16.53 -1.27 10.56
CA TYR A 255 -15.15 -0.81 10.51
C TYR A 255 -14.74 -0.20 11.83
N VAL A 256 -13.48 -0.42 12.22
CA VAL A 256 -12.82 0.19 13.37
C VAL A 256 -11.57 0.91 12.87
N GLY A 257 -11.33 2.13 13.34
CA GLY A 257 -10.11 2.88 13.04
C GLY A 257 -9.70 3.80 14.19
N THR A 258 -8.46 4.29 14.19
CA THR A 258 -7.95 5.21 15.21
C THR A 258 -7.66 6.60 14.66
N SER A 259 -7.65 7.59 15.55
CA SER A 259 -7.15 8.93 15.23
C SER A 259 -6.56 9.62 16.44
N LYS A 260 -5.71 10.63 16.20
CA LYS A 260 -5.34 11.64 17.20
C LYS A 260 -6.44 12.70 17.40
N ASP A 261 -7.29 12.89 16.38
CA ASP A 261 -8.49 13.70 16.44
C ASP A 261 -9.64 12.94 15.76
N LEU A 262 -10.55 12.42 16.57
CA LEU A 262 -11.71 11.65 16.12
C LEU A 262 -12.64 12.48 15.23
N ARG A 263 -12.96 13.72 15.60
CA ARG A 263 -13.87 14.60 14.86
C ARG A 263 -13.36 14.85 13.45
N SER A 264 -12.11 15.28 13.33
CA SER A 264 -11.49 15.61 12.04
C SER A 264 -11.41 14.36 11.15
N ARG A 265 -11.00 13.23 11.73
CA ARG A 265 -10.90 11.96 10.99
C ARG A 265 -12.23 11.42 10.52
N VAL A 266 -13.26 11.44 11.37
CA VAL A 266 -14.60 10.97 11.01
C VAL A 266 -15.21 11.87 9.93
N ARG A 267 -15.05 13.19 10.03
CA ARG A 267 -15.52 14.13 9.01
C ARG A 267 -14.88 13.84 7.65
N GLN A 268 -13.61 13.46 7.61
CA GLN A 268 -12.91 13.16 6.35
C GLN A 268 -13.66 12.13 5.48
N TYR A 269 -14.27 11.09 6.07
CA TYR A 269 -15.06 10.09 5.35
C TYR A 269 -16.25 10.66 4.58
N PHE A 270 -16.77 11.83 4.99
CA PHE A 270 -17.94 12.48 4.37
C PHE A 270 -17.61 13.71 3.52
N HIS A 271 -16.33 14.11 3.49
CA HIS A 271 -15.86 15.30 2.77
C HIS A 271 -14.99 14.91 1.58
N SER A 272 -14.16 13.87 1.67
CA SER A 272 -13.39 13.34 0.55
C SER A 272 -14.15 12.23 -0.18
N SER A 273 -14.11 12.23 -1.52
CA SER A 273 -14.44 11.00 -2.25
C SER A 273 -13.40 9.94 -2.01
N GLU A 274 -13.73 9.04 -1.11
CA GLU A 274 -12.99 7.79 -1.00
C GLU A 274 -13.19 7.03 -2.32
N GLN A 275 -12.16 7.07 -3.18
CA GLN A 275 -12.18 6.45 -4.53
C GLN A 275 -12.29 4.91 -4.46
N ARG A 276 -12.19 4.33 -3.27
CA ARG A 276 -12.31 2.89 -3.05
C ARG A 276 -13.78 2.53 -2.85
N SER A 277 -14.39 1.94 -3.87
CA SER A 277 -15.78 1.43 -3.87
C SER A 277 -16.19 0.75 -2.56
N ARG A 278 -15.28 -0.07 -2.00
CA ARG A 278 -15.50 -0.82 -0.75
C ARG A 278 -15.72 0.05 0.49
N MET A 279 -15.04 1.18 0.62
CA MET A 279 -15.25 2.07 1.78
C MET A 279 -16.47 2.96 1.58
N ALA A 280 -16.79 3.34 0.35
CA ALA A 280 -18.04 4.01 0.05
C ALA A 280 -19.26 3.13 0.38
N GLU A 281 -19.19 1.83 0.08
CA GLU A 281 -20.18 0.82 0.47
C GLU A 281 -20.36 0.76 2.00
N MET A 282 -19.26 0.74 2.76
CA MET A 282 -19.30 0.78 4.22
C MET A 282 -20.01 2.04 4.74
N ILE A 283 -19.68 3.22 4.21
CA ILE A 283 -20.33 4.49 4.64
C ILE A 283 -21.83 4.44 4.32
N ASN A 284 -22.20 3.90 3.17
CA ASN A 284 -23.60 3.74 2.79
C ASN A 284 -24.34 2.76 3.71
N ALA A 285 -23.68 1.71 4.20
CA ALA A 285 -24.24 0.74 5.14
C ALA A 285 -24.25 1.21 6.60
N ALA A 286 -23.43 2.21 6.95
CA ALA A 286 -23.30 2.69 8.32
C ALA A 286 -24.50 3.56 8.74
N GLU A 287 -25.06 3.28 9.91
CA GLU A 287 -26.16 4.03 10.52
C GLU A 287 -25.75 4.76 11.81
N ARG A 288 -24.62 4.37 12.41
CA ARG A 288 -24.12 4.99 13.64
C ARG A 288 -22.60 5.04 13.63
N ILE A 289 -22.05 6.11 14.22
CA ILE A 289 -20.63 6.20 14.55
C ILE A 289 -20.50 6.23 16.06
N GLU A 290 -19.67 5.34 16.58
CA GLU A 290 -19.29 5.31 17.98
C GLU A 290 -17.86 5.81 18.12
N ALA A 291 -17.63 6.70 19.07
CA ALA A 291 -16.33 7.30 19.35
C ALA A 291 -15.92 6.94 20.78
N ILE A 292 -14.78 6.27 20.92
CA ILE A 292 -14.19 5.90 22.20
C ILE A 292 -12.95 6.76 22.37
N VAL A 293 -13.02 7.75 23.27
CA VAL A 293 -11.89 8.62 23.60
C VAL A 293 -10.84 7.82 24.36
N CYS A 294 -9.58 8.03 23.99
CA CYS A 294 -8.42 7.45 24.64
C CYS A 294 -7.54 8.55 25.23
N ALA A 295 -6.69 8.20 26.20
CA ALA A 295 -5.74 9.10 26.82
C ALA A 295 -4.70 9.63 25.81
N HIS A 296 -4.18 8.75 24.96
CA HIS A 296 -3.15 9.07 23.96
C HIS A 296 -3.10 8.05 22.82
N SER A 297 -2.19 8.27 21.85
CA SER A 297 -2.15 7.48 20.62
C SER A 297 -1.92 5.98 20.83
N LEU A 298 -1.05 5.58 21.76
CA LEU A 298 -0.79 4.16 22.04
C LEU A 298 -2.06 3.42 22.50
N GLU A 299 -2.87 4.03 23.39
CA GLU A 299 -4.11 3.40 23.83
C GLU A 299 -5.09 3.25 22.66
N ALA A 300 -5.21 4.27 21.81
CA ALA A 300 -6.05 4.19 20.63
C ALA A 300 -5.62 3.04 19.70
N GLU A 301 -4.33 2.94 19.39
CA GLU A 301 -3.76 1.87 18.54
C GLU A 301 -4.01 0.48 19.13
N VAL A 302 -3.78 0.28 20.43
CA VAL A 302 -4.02 -1.00 21.10
C VAL A 302 -5.52 -1.33 21.14
N ARG A 303 -6.37 -0.34 21.43
CA ARG A 303 -7.82 -0.53 21.54
C ARG A 303 -8.44 -0.86 20.18
N GLU A 304 -7.96 -0.27 19.09
CA GLU A 304 -8.33 -0.69 17.73
C GLU A 304 -7.97 -2.16 17.47
N LEU A 305 -6.75 -2.59 17.79
CA LEU A 305 -6.33 -3.98 17.60
C LEU A 305 -7.25 -4.95 18.35
N ARG A 306 -7.54 -4.64 19.62
CA ARG A 306 -8.45 -5.44 20.47
C ARG A 306 -9.87 -5.49 19.91
N LEU A 307 -10.42 -4.36 19.45
CA LEU A 307 -11.76 -4.27 18.86
C LEU A 307 -11.85 -4.99 17.50
N ILE A 308 -10.81 -4.89 16.65
CA ILE A 308 -10.75 -5.63 15.38
C ILE A 308 -10.71 -7.14 15.64
N ALA A 309 -9.90 -7.59 16.60
CA ALA A 309 -9.79 -9.01 16.93
C ALA A 309 -11.12 -9.56 17.51
N ALA A 310 -11.79 -8.79 18.37
CA ALA A 310 -13.06 -9.16 18.98
C ALA A 310 -14.23 -9.20 17.98
N HIS A 311 -14.38 -8.16 17.14
CA HIS A 311 -15.55 -7.99 16.28
C HIS A 311 -15.35 -8.45 14.83
N LYS A 312 -14.11 -8.62 14.38
CA LYS A 312 -13.72 -9.00 13.01
C LYS A 312 -14.50 -8.21 11.92
N PRO A 313 -14.51 -6.86 11.97
CA PRO A 313 -15.41 -6.05 11.15
C PRO A 313 -15.16 -6.25 9.65
N PRO A 314 -16.19 -6.41 8.79
CA PRO A 314 -16.04 -6.81 7.38
C PRO A 314 -15.11 -5.89 6.55
N TYR A 315 -15.00 -4.61 6.88
CA TYR A 315 -14.20 -3.65 6.12
C TYR A 315 -12.76 -3.47 6.59
N ASN A 316 -12.40 -3.90 7.81
CA ASN A 316 -10.99 -4.00 8.21
C ASN A 316 -10.27 -5.09 7.38
N ARG A 317 -9.03 -4.88 6.94
CA ARG A 317 -8.26 -5.91 6.20
C ARG A 317 -7.16 -6.53 7.05
N ARG A 318 -6.48 -5.71 7.84
CA ARG A 318 -5.38 -6.10 8.72
C ARG A 318 -5.92 -6.47 10.09
N SER A 319 -5.11 -7.19 10.87
CA SER A 319 -5.34 -7.46 12.30
C SER A 319 -6.61 -8.25 12.66
N LYS A 320 -7.41 -8.66 11.68
CA LYS A 320 -8.64 -9.47 11.86
C LYS A 320 -8.42 -10.84 12.47
N HIS A 321 -7.26 -11.42 12.17
CA HIS A 321 -6.97 -12.81 12.47
C HIS A 321 -5.56 -12.95 13.09
N PRO A 322 -5.33 -12.38 14.27
CA PRO A 322 -4.06 -12.55 14.98
C PRO A 322 -3.74 -14.03 15.26
N GLU A 323 -4.77 -14.89 15.38
CA GLU A 323 -4.64 -16.33 15.57
C GLU A 323 -4.07 -17.09 14.35
N ARG A 324 -4.05 -16.46 13.16
CA ARG A 324 -3.58 -17.10 11.92
C ARG A 324 -2.08 -17.04 11.72
N ARG A 325 -1.33 -16.48 12.67
CA ARG A 325 0.12 -16.41 12.63
C ARG A 325 0.74 -17.81 12.61
N LEU A 326 1.95 -17.89 12.05
CA LEU A 326 2.70 -19.14 11.93
C LEU A 326 4.01 -19.06 12.72
N TRP A 327 4.48 -20.19 13.18
CA TRP A 327 5.71 -20.34 13.92
C TRP A 327 6.54 -21.47 13.31
N LEU A 328 7.86 -21.33 13.36
CA LEU A 328 8.78 -22.43 13.13
C LEU A 328 9.12 -23.05 14.48
N ARG A 329 8.64 -24.27 14.72
CA ARG A 329 8.93 -25.06 15.91
C ARG A 329 10.04 -26.05 15.62
N LEU A 330 11.00 -26.15 16.52
CA LEU A 330 11.92 -27.29 16.58
C LEU A 330 11.27 -28.43 17.37
N THR A 331 11.12 -29.61 16.78
CA THR A 331 10.48 -30.77 17.44
C THR A 331 11.32 -31.34 18.59
N THR A 332 10.69 -32.15 19.47
CA THR A 332 11.31 -32.69 20.69
C THR A 332 11.80 -34.13 20.58
N ASP A 333 11.61 -34.78 19.43
CA ASP A 333 12.08 -36.15 19.22
C ASP A 333 13.61 -36.24 19.19
N ALA A 334 14.16 -37.45 19.30
CA ALA A 334 15.61 -37.68 19.38
C ALA A 334 16.41 -37.07 18.21
N TYR A 335 15.76 -36.88 17.05
CA TYR A 335 16.36 -36.22 15.90
C TYR A 335 15.51 -35.02 15.46
N PRO A 336 15.55 -33.88 16.18
CA PRO A 336 14.66 -32.74 15.94
C PRO A 336 14.63 -32.23 14.49
N ARG A 337 13.45 -31.77 14.04
CA ARG A 337 13.26 -31.08 12.75
C ARG A 337 12.51 -29.76 12.92
N LEU A 338 12.59 -28.88 11.91
CA LEU A 338 11.74 -27.70 11.87
C LEU A 338 10.35 -28.07 11.32
N SER A 339 9.32 -27.56 11.99
CA SER A 339 7.93 -27.74 11.59
C SER A 339 7.17 -26.41 11.68
N VAL A 340 6.38 -26.10 10.66
CA VAL A 340 5.51 -24.91 10.66
C VAL A 340 4.25 -25.24 11.46
N VAL A 341 3.98 -24.49 12.53
CA VAL A 341 2.82 -24.64 13.41
C VAL A 341 2.05 -23.32 13.53
N ARG A 342 0.79 -23.36 14.00
CA ARG A 342 -0.04 -22.16 14.20
C ARG A 342 0.02 -21.60 15.63
N GLN A 343 0.53 -22.37 16.58
CA GLN A 343 0.59 -22.01 17.99
C GLN A 343 1.99 -22.27 18.52
N ALA A 344 2.55 -21.30 19.23
CA ALA A 344 3.67 -21.52 20.13
C ALA A 344 3.13 -22.07 21.46
N ARG A 345 3.92 -22.90 22.14
CA ARG A 345 3.58 -23.45 23.45
C ARG A 345 4.77 -23.26 24.39
N ASP A 346 4.50 -23.14 25.68
CA ASP A 346 5.56 -23.15 26.69
C ASP A 346 5.96 -24.60 27.02
N ASP A 347 6.49 -25.32 26.02
CA ASP A 347 6.92 -26.72 26.13
C ASP A 347 8.46 -26.86 26.19
N GLY A 348 9.16 -25.77 26.50
CA GLY A 348 10.63 -25.73 26.54
C GLY A 348 11.31 -25.82 25.17
N THR A 349 10.55 -25.83 24.07
CA THR A 349 11.12 -25.88 22.71
C THR A 349 11.37 -24.51 22.10
N ALA A 350 12.23 -24.46 21.08
CA ALA A 350 12.46 -23.24 20.34
C ALA A 350 11.35 -23.00 19.31
N TYR A 351 10.70 -21.85 19.44
CA TYR A 351 9.78 -21.29 18.46
C TYR A 351 10.38 -20.01 17.87
N LEU A 352 10.50 -19.96 16.56
CA LEU A 352 10.88 -18.77 15.82
C LEU A 352 9.64 -18.19 15.13
N GLY A 353 9.42 -16.89 15.26
CA GLY A 353 8.24 -16.21 14.71
C GLY A 353 7.68 -15.14 15.66
N PRO A 354 6.42 -14.71 15.46
CA PRO A 354 5.47 -15.20 14.46
C PRO A 354 5.74 -14.70 13.03
N PHE A 355 5.32 -15.49 12.04
CA PHE A 355 5.34 -15.17 10.61
C PHE A 355 3.94 -14.82 10.11
N SER A 356 3.86 -13.84 9.21
CA SER A 356 2.61 -13.40 8.57
C SER A 356 2.15 -14.32 7.44
N SER A 357 3.04 -15.15 6.90
CA SER A 357 2.74 -16.06 5.79
C SER A 357 3.57 -17.34 5.87
N ARG A 358 3.03 -18.43 5.30
CA ARG A 358 3.72 -19.72 5.18
C ARG A 358 5.02 -19.58 4.38
N ARG A 359 4.98 -18.80 3.29
CA ARG A 359 6.16 -18.50 2.46
C ARG A 359 7.31 -17.89 3.27
N SER A 360 7.02 -16.95 4.18
CA SER A 360 8.07 -16.34 5.01
C SER A 360 8.63 -17.32 6.05
N ALA A 361 7.80 -18.19 6.61
CA ALA A 361 8.26 -19.24 7.53
C ALA A 361 9.14 -20.24 6.78
N GLU A 362 8.72 -20.70 5.61
CA GLU A 362 9.50 -21.63 4.77
C GLU A 362 10.82 -21.02 4.28
N ALA A 363 10.84 -19.72 3.95
CA ALA A 363 12.07 -19.01 3.62
C ALA A 363 13.07 -18.99 4.78
N ALA A 364 12.60 -18.71 6.00
CA ALA A 364 13.44 -18.75 7.20
C ALA A 364 13.93 -20.18 7.51
N ALA A 365 13.07 -21.19 7.40
CA ALA A 365 13.47 -22.60 7.55
C ALA A 365 14.52 -23.00 6.51
N THR A 366 14.37 -22.55 5.26
CA THR A 366 15.32 -22.83 4.18
C THR A 366 16.68 -22.18 4.46
N ALA A 367 16.73 -20.94 4.95
CA ALA A 367 17.99 -20.34 5.42
C ALA A 367 18.67 -21.21 6.48
N VAL A 368 17.92 -21.75 7.44
CA VAL A 368 18.50 -22.65 8.47
C VAL A 368 19.05 -23.92 7.83
N TYR A 369 18.27 -24.59 6.96
CA TYR A 369 18.71 -25.81 6.25
C TYR A 369 19.88 -25.60 5.30
N GLU A 370 20.20 -24.36 4.91
CA GLU A 370 21.38 -24.08 4.10
C GLU A 370 22.68 -24.21 4.87
N VAL A 371 22.65 -23.99 6.19
CA VAL A 371 23.83 -23.91 7.07
C VAL A 371 23.84 -24.90 8.22
N LEU A 372 22.71 -25.53 8.53
CA LEU A 372 22.60 -26.62 9.52
C LEU A 372 22.05 -27.88 8.83
N PRO A 373 22.68 -29.06 9.00
CA PRO A 373 22.23 -30.32 8.40
C PRO A 373 21.06 -30.95 9.17
N LEU A 374 20.07 -30.13 9.53
CA LEU A 374 18.81 -30.58 10.13
C LEU A 374 18.00 -31.36 9.10
N ARG A 375 17.28 -32.37 9.58
CA ARG A 375 16.51 -33.27 8.73
C ARG A 375 15.22 -32.56 8.31
N GLN A 376 14.76 -32.88 7.12
CA GLN A 376 13.51 -32.34 6.57
C GLN A 376 12.44 -33.42 6.38
N CYS A 377 12.80 -34.70 6.53
CA CYS A 377 11.88 -35.81 6.44
C CYS A 377 10.80 -35.74 7.54
N GLY A 378 9.57 -36.11 7.18
CA GLY A 378 8.44 -36.16 8.09
C GLY A 378 8.52 -37.31 9.11
N GLY A 379 7.53 -37.36 10.01
CA GLY A 379 7.41 -38.40 11.03
C GLY A 379 8.33 -38.20 12.23
N VAL A 380 8.40 -39.20 13.11
CA VAL A 380 9.36 -39.29 14.23
C VAL A 380 10.32 -40.43 13.88
N LEU A 381 11.63 -40.19 13.91
CA LEU A 381 12.61 -41.22 13.62
C LEU A 381 12.85 -42.10 14.85
N SER A 382 12.87 -43.42 14.65
CA SER A 382 13.18 -44.37 15.71
C SER A 382 14.69 -44.37 16.00
N THR A 383 15.05 -44.41 17.27
CA THR A 383 16.43 -44.65 17.72
C THR A 383 16.83 -46.12 17.69
N ARG A 384 15.90 -47.03 17.33
CA ARG A 384 16.12 -48.49 17.29
C ARG A 384 15.96 -49.10 15.92
N ARG A 385 15.04 -48.57 15.10
CA ARG A 385 14.79 -49.05 13.74
C ARG A 385 15.31 -48.05 12.73
N THR A 386 16.04 -48.54 11.73
CA THR A 386 16.51 -47.72 10.61
C THR A 386 15.47 -47.61 9.51
N SER A 387 15.58 -46.57 8.71
CA SER A 387 14.87 -46.41 7.43
C SER A 387 15.86 -45.90 6.38
N PRO A 388 15.70 -46.23 5.09
CA PRO A 388 16.63 -45.81 4.04
C PRO A 388 16.84 -44.28 4.00
N ALA A 389 18.07 -43.86 3.76
CA ALA A 389 18.42 -42.45 3.59
C ALA A 389 17.74 -41.86 2.35
N CYS A 390 17.31 -40.60 2.44
CA CYS A 390 16.71 -39.89 1.32
C CYS A 390 17.75 -39.10 0.52
N ALA A 391 17.32 -38.55 -0.62
CA ALA A 391 18.16 -37.73 -1.51
C ALA A 391 18.90 -36.57 -0.80
N LEU A 392 18.36 -36.04 0.32
CA LEU A 392 19.04 -34.98 1.08
C LEU A 392 20.38 -35.44 1.68
N TYR A 393 20.54 -36.73 2.01
CA TYR A 393 21.82 -37.27 2.44
C TYR A 393 22.81 -37.34 1.27
N GLU A 394 22.36 -37.79 0.10
CA GLU A 394 23.20 -37.90 -1.11
C GLU A 394 23.79 -36.55 -1.52
N ILE A 395 23.01 -35.47 -1.39
CA ILE A 395 23.46 -34.09 -1.65
C ILE A 395 24.08 -33.41 -0.42
N ARG A 396 24.39 -34.15 0.65
CA ARG A 396 25.05 -33.69 1.89
C ARG A 396 24.32 -32.57 2.62
N LYS A 397 22.98 -32.57 2.57
CA LYS A 397 22.08 -31.67 3.32
C LYS A 397 21.54 -32.26 4.61
N CYS A 398 21.79 -33.54 4.86
CA CYS A 398 21.37 -34.27 6.05
C CYS A 398 22.44 -35.32 6.37
N GLU A 399 22.67 -35.63 7.65
CA GLU A 399 23.65 -36.64 8.10
C GLU A 399 23.05 -38.05 8.23
N ALA A 400 21.89 -38.30 7.59
CA ALA A 400 21.15 -39.56 7.63
C ALA A 400 20.95 -40.17 9.05
N PRO A 401 20.32 -39.43 9.98
CA PRO A 401 19.94 -39.99 11.29
C PRO A 401 18.96 -41.17 11.16
N CYS A 402 18.23 -41.27 10.04
CA CYS A 402 17.33 -42.39 9.74
C CYS A 402 18.06 -43.73 9.56
N GLU A 403 19.32 -43.72 9.14
CA GLU A 403 20.19 -44.91 9.07
C GLU A 403 21.14 -44.99 10.28
N HIS A 404 20.92 -44.16 11.32
CA HIS A 404 21.80 -44.04 12.49
C HIS A 404 23.27 -43.72 12.17
N ARG A 405 23.54 -43.08 11.02
CA ARG A 405 24.91 -42.65 10.62
C ARG A 405 25.46 -41.51 11.48
N VAL A 406 24.60 -40.86 12.26
CA VAL A 406 24.93 -39.84 13.24
C VAL A 406 24.27 -40.19 14.58
N SER A 407 25.02 -40.04 15.67
CA SER A 407 24.49 -40.26 17.01
C SER A 407 23.46 -39.18 17.38
N VAL A 408 22.55 -39.50 18.29
CA VAL A 408 21.55 -38.55 18.82
C VAL A 408 22.23 -37.30 19.38
N GLU A 409 23.32 -37.47 20.13
CA GLU A 409 24.10 -36.38 20.70
C GLU A 409 24.75 -35.50 19.64
N ALA A 410 25.42 -36.10 18.65
CA ALA A 410 26.08 -35.37 17.58
C ALA A 410 25.07 -34.56 16.74
N TYR A 411 23.92 -35.17 16.43
CA TYR A 411 22.82 -34.51 15.76
C TYR A 411 22.20 -33.39 16.61
N GLY A 412 22.09 -33.63 17.93
CA GLY A 412 21.57 -32.68 18.91
C GLY A 412 22.30 -31.35 18.92
N ARG A 413 23.60 -31.32 18.56
CA ARG A 413 24.37 -30.07 18.42
C ARG A 413 23.83 -29.15 17.31
N HIS A 414 23.31 -29.71 16.22
CA HIS A 414 22.68 -28.91 15.16
C HIS A 414 21.36 -28.30 15.63
N ALA A 415 20.58 -29.09 16.38
CA ALA A 415 19.35 -28.62 16.99
C ALA A 415 19.63 -27.51 18.02
N GLU A 416 20.69 -27.65 18.82
CA GLU A 416 21.11 -26.65 19.79
C GLU A 416 21.59 -25.36 19.14
N ALA A 417 22.35 -25.44 18.04
CA ALA A 417 22.75 -24.26 17.28
C ALA A 417 21.54 -23.44 16.77
N PHE A 418 20.44 -24.10 16.41
CA PHE A 418 19.18 -23.40 16.10
C PHE A 418 18.54 -22.79 17.35
N ARG A 419 18.48 -23.50 18.48
CA ARG A 419 17.93 -22.96 19.73
C ARG A 419 18.66 -21.70 20.18
N GLU A 420 19.99 -21.75 20.20
CA GLU A 420 20.84 -20.61 20.55
C GLU A 420 20.62 -19.44 19.60
N ALA A 421 20.54 -19.66 18.29
CA ALA A 421 20.29 -18.58 17.34
C ALA A 421 18.93 -17.89 17.52
N VAL A 422 17.91 -18.63 17.98
CA VAL A 422 16.57 -18.08 18.23
C VAL A 422 16.55 -17.31 19.55
N GLN A 423 17.15 -17.86 20.61
CA GLN A 423 17.02 -17.33 21.97
C GLN A 423 18.13 -16.36 22.37
N GLY A 424 19.31 -16.46 21.75
CA GLY A 424 20.55 -15.77 22.07
C GLY A 424 21.26 -15.32 20.79
N ASP A 425 22.44 -15.88 20.51
CA ASP A 425 23.34 -15.41 19.45
C ASP A 425 23.11 -16.07 18.07
N PRO A 426 22.55 -15.37 17.07
CA PRO A 426 22.40 -15.91 15.71
C PRO A 426 23.65 -15.77 14.84
N SER A 427 24.72 -15.11 15.31
CA SER A 427 25.93 -14.82 14.51
C SER A 427 26.49 -16.04 13.78
N PRO A 428 26.65 -17.23 14.41
CA PRO A 428 27.18 -18.39 13.70
C PRO A 428 26.35 -18.83 12.49
N LEU A 429 25.02 -18.63 12.52
CA LEU A 429 24.14 -18.94 11.39
C LEU A 429 24.22 -17.84 10.33
N VAL A 430 24.18 -16.58 10.77
CA VAL A 430 24.19 -15.39 9.90
C VAL A 430 25.49 -15.31 9.11
N GLU A 431 26.63 -15.50 9.76
CA GLU A 431 27.96 -15.42 9.12
C GLU A 431 28.13 -16.51 8.06
N ARG A 432 27.65 -17.74 8.31
CA ARG A 432 27.65 -18.81 7.29
C ARG A 432 26.74 -18.50 6.10
N LEU A 433 25.59 -17.85 6.34
CA LEU A 433 24.69 -17.42 5.28
C LEU A 433 25.28 -16.27 4.45
N LEU A 434 25.95 -15.32 5.10
CA LEU A 434 26.67 -14.23 4.42
C LEU A 434 27.80 -14.78 3.54
N ALA A 435 28.65 -15.64 4.09
CA ALA A 435 29.72 -16.28 3.31
C ALA A 435 29.19 -17.05 2.08
N ARG A 436 28.00 -17.65 2.19
CA ARG A 436 27.31 -18.29 1.07
C ARG A 436 26.83 -17.28 0.02
N ILE A 437 26.28 -16.14 0.45
CA ILE A 437 25.86 -15.05 -0.44
C ILE A 437 27.08 -14.50 -1.19
N ASP A 438 28.20 -14.29 -0.49
CA ASP A 438 29.45 -13.82 -1.07
C ASP A 438 29.98 -14.83 -2.10
N ALA A 439 30.06 -16.12 -1.76
CA ALA A 439 30.51 -17.16 -2.69
C ALA A 439 29.62 -17.31 -3.94
N LEU A 440 28.31 -17.05 -3.84
CA LEU A 440 27.41 -17.01 -5.00
C LEU A 440 27.66 -15.76 -5.86
N SER A 441 27.93 -14.63 -5.21
CA SER A 441 28.20 -13.35 -5.87
C SER A 441 29.55 -13.37 -6.60
N ASP A 442 30.58 -13.95 -6.00
CA ASP A 442 31.90 -14.16 -6.61
C ASP A 442 31.83 -15.00 -7.89
N ARG A 443 30.88 -15.95 -7.94
CA ARG A 443 30.60 -16.78 -9.12
C ARG A 443 29.59 -16.14 -10.08
N GLN A 444 29.25 -14.87 -9.88
CA GLN A 444 28.28 -14.11 -10.67
C GLN A 444 26.87 -14.72 -10.70
N ARG A 445 26.51 -15.53 -9.70
CA ARG A 445 25.16 -16.12 -9.54
C ARG A 445 24.24 -15.18 -8.75
N TYR A 446 23.97 -14.01 -9.31
CA TYR A 446 23.29 -12.92 -8.60
C TYR A 446 21.85 -13.25 -8.19
N GLU A 447 21.10 -14.01 -8.99
CA GLU A 447 19.72 -14.41 -8.67
C GLU A 447 19.66 -15.36 -7.45
N ASP A 448 20.60 -16.30 -7.40
CA ASP A 448 20.75 -17.20 -6.25
C ASP A 448 21.22 -16.45 -5.01
N ALA A 449 22.17 -15.53 -5.16
CA ALA A 449 22.63 -14.66 -4.08
C ALA A 449 21.48 -13.80 -3.53
N ALA A 450 20.66 -13.23 -4.41
CA ALA A 450 19.46 -12.48 -4.03
C ALA A 450 18.45 -13.36 -3.30
N THR A 451 18.25 -14.60 -3.75
CA THR A 451 17.39 -15.59 -3.08
C THR A 451 17.91 -15.95 -1.68
N ALA A 452 19.21 -16.23 -1.54
CA ALA A 452 19.85 -16.53 -0.26
C ALA A 452 19.77 -15.34 0.70
N ARG A 453 20.11 -14.12 0.23
CA ARG A 453 19.91 -12.85 0.95
C ARG A 453 18.47 -12.71 1.41
N ASN A 454 17.52 -13.08 0.56
CA ASN A 454 16.11 -12.93 0.88
C ASN A 454 15.64 -13.87 1.99
N ARG A 455 16.17 -15.10 2.02
CA ARG A 455 15.96 -16.08 3.08
C ARG A 455 16.63 -15.64 4.39
N LEU A 456 17.87 -15.12 4.32
CA LEU A 456 18.56 -14.53 5.48
C LEU A 456 17.75 -13.40 6.11
N ALA A 457 17.20 -12.48 5.31
CA ALA A 457 16.34 -11.42 5.83
C ALA A 457 15.07 -11.95 6.51
N ALA A 458 14.48 -13.05 6.01
CA ALA A 458 13.33 -13.67 6.67
C ALA A 458 13.70 -14.26 8.05
N LEU A 459 14.87 -14.91 8.15
CA LEU A 459 15.41 -15.45 9.40
C LEU A 459 15.72 -14.32 10.40
N LEU A 460 16.52 -13.32 10.00
CA LEU A 460 16.90 -12.20 10.86
C LEU A 460 15.68 -11.42 11.37
N ARG A 461 14.72 -11.12 10.50
CA ARG A 461 13.49 -10.42 10.89
C ARG A 461 12.69 -11.21 11.92
N ALA A 462 12.73 -12.54 11.87
CA ALA A 462 12.08 -13.38 12.86
C ALA A 462 12.88 -13.39 14.17
N CYS A 463 14.20 -13.60 14.15
CA CYS A 463 15.03 -13.62 15.37
C CYS A 463 14.98 -12.28 16.12
N ILE A 464 15.15 -11.15 15.42
CA ILE A 464 15.07 -9.81 16.02
C ILE A 464 13.71 -9.61 16.69
N ARG A 465 12.62 -9.94 15.98
CA ARG A 465 11.26 -9.80 16.52
C ARG A 465 11.03 -10.70 17.74
N SER A 466 11.40 -11.98 17.66
CA SER A 466 11.19 -12.94 18.75
C SER A 466 11.94 -12.50 20.01
N GLN A 467 13.21 -12.10 19.89
CA GLN A 467 14.02 -11.69 21.04
C GLN A 467 13.51 -10.40 21.69
N ARG A 468 13.14 -9.38 20.88
CA ARG A 468 12.59 -8.11 21.39
C ARG A 468 11.23 -8.30 22.08
N THR A 469 10.35 -9.09 21.47
CA THR A 469 9.03 -9.41 22.05
C THR A 469 9.18 -10.18 23.36
N LYS A 470 10.09 -11.16 23.42
CA LYS A 470 10.39 -11.92 24.64
C LYS A 470 10.90 -11.00 25.76
N ALA A 471 11.82 -10.09 25.44
CA ALA A 471 12.44 -9.19 26.42
C ALA A 471 11.43 -8.28 27.15
N ILE A 472 10.46 -7.69 26.43
CA ILE A 472 9.43 -6.86 27.07
C ILE A 472 8.34 -7.72 27.74
N SER A 473 8.02 -8.89 27.20
CA SER A 473 7.00 -9.78 27.76
C SER A 473 7.45 -10.45 29.07
N SER A 474 8.76 -10.57 29.29
CA SER A 474 9.32 -11.02 30.56
C SER A 474 9.27 -9.98 31.67
N VAL A 475 8.98 -8.72 31.37
CA VAL A 475 8.85 -7.66 32.39
C VAL A 475 7.43 -7.70 32.96
N PRO A 476 7.25 -7.96 34.27
CA PRO A 476 5.93 -8.01 34.89
C PRO A 476 5.18 -6.70 34.79
N GLU A 477 5.85 -5.58 35.09
CA GLU A 477 5.31 -4.23 34.96
C GLU A 477 6.39 -3.24 34.54
N LEU A 478 6.01 -2.36 33.61
CA LEU A 478 6.79 -1.22 33.15
C LEU A 478 5.86 -0.01 33.04
N VAL A 479 6.25 1.09 33.67
CA VAL A 479 5.58 2.38 33.52
C VAL A 479 6.48 3.29 32.71
N ALA A 480 5.95 3.83 31.63
CA ALA A 480 6.65 4.75 30.77
C ALA A 480 5.80 6.00 30.52
N ALA A 481 6.47 7.14 30.40
CA ALA A 481 5.84 8.44 30.22
C ALA A 481 6.51 9.23 29.10
N ARG A 482 5.74 9.99 28.33
CA ARG A 482 6.23 10.85 27.26
C ARG A 482 5.57 12.22 27.36
N ALA A 483 6.30 13.28 27.05
CA ALA A 483 5.72 14.61 27.02
C ALA A 483 4.58 14.69 25.99
N ASP A 484 3.49 15.35 26.35
CA ASP A 484 2.31 15.53 25.48
C ASP A 484 2.45 16.72 24.50
N GLY A 485 3.54 17.50 24.61
CA GLY A 485 3.80 18.71 23.84
C GLY A 485 3.10 19.98 24.37
N GLN A 486 2.26 19.87 25.40
CA GLN A 486 1.52 20.98 26.03
C GLN A 486 1.94 21.24 27.49
N GLY A 487 3.04 20.59 27.92
CA GLY A 487 3.60 20.71 29.26
C GLY A 487 3.04 19.70 30.26
N GLY A 488 2.31 18.69 29.78
CA GLY A 488 1.89 17.50 30.53
C GLY A 488 2.60 16.23 30.07
N TRP A 489 2.07 15.08 30.50
CA TRP A 489 2.62 13.75 30.25
C TRP A 489 1.55 12.77 29.79
N GLU A 490 1.84 12.02 28.73
CA GLU A 490 1.19 10.76 28.38
C GLU A 490 1.84 9.64 29.20
N ILE A 491 1.05 8.82 29.90
CA ILE A 491 1.53 7.75 30.80
C ILE A 491 0.92 6.42 30.36
N SER A 492 1.76 5.40 30.21
CA SER A 492 1.34 4.03 29.89
C SER A 492 1.87 3.04 30.92
N VAL A 493 0.98 2.21 31.44
CA VAL A 493 1.31 1.04 32.28
C VAL A 493 1.26 -0.19 31.41
N VAL A 494 2.38 -0.89 31.31
CA VAL A 494 2.58 -2.08 30.49
C VAL A 494 2.81 -3.27 31.42
N ARG A 495 2.11 -4.37 31.20
CA ARG A 495 2.32 -5.63 31.93
C ARG A 495 2.53 -6.78 30.94
N HIS A 496 3.64 -7.49 31.07
CA HIS A 496 4.01 -8.57 30.15
C HIS A 496 3.91 -8.18 28.66
N GLY A 497 4.39 -6.98 28.31
CA GLY A 497 4.37 -6.46 26.94
C GLY A 497 3.01 -5.97 26.44
N ARG A 498 1.93 -6.09 27.23
CA ARG A 498 0.58 -5.61 26.90
C ARG A 498 0.28 -4.29 27.60
N LEU A 499 -0.54 -3.45 26.98
CA LEU A 499 -1.00 -2.21 27.60
C LEU A 499 -2.07 -2.54 28.66
N ALA A 500 -1.78 -2.23 29.92
CA ALA A 500 -2.66 -2.51 31.06
C ALA A 500 -3.46 -1.28 31.51
N ALA A 501 -2.87 -0.09 31.40
CA ALA A 501 -3.56 1.19 31.59
C ALA A 501 -2.89 2.30 30.77
N ALA A 502 -3.64 3.37 30.53
CA ALA A 502 -3.17 4.59 29.88
C ALA A 502 -3.82 5.80 30.54
N GLY A 503 -3.09 6.90 30.62
CA GLY A 503 -3.60 8.15 31.21
C GLY A 503 -2.76 9.36 30.85
N VAL A 504 -3.19 10.51 31.32
CA VAL A 504 -2.49 11.79 31.12
C VAL A 504 -2.36 12.54 32.43
N ALA A 505 -1.20 13.13 32.67
CA ALA A 505 -0.99 14.14 33.70
C ALA A 505 -0.92 15.52 33.02
N ALA A 506 -1.97 16.32 33.18
CA ALA A 506 -2.05 17.64 32.56
C ALA A 506 -0.98 18.60 33.11
N ARG A 507 -0.71 19.69 32.38
CA ARG A 507 0.20 20.74 32.82
C ARG A 507 -0.18 21.25 34.23
N GLY A 508 0.80 21.27 35.12
CA GLY A 508 0.62 21.70 36.51
C GLY A 508 0.13 20.60 37.46
N VAL A 509 -0.24 19.41 36.94
CA VAL A 509 -0.56 18.25 37.76
C VAL A 509 0.73 17.43 38.00
N PRO A 510 1.10 17.14 39.26
CA PRO A 510 2.22 16.25 39.55
C PRO A 510 1.98 14.86 38.93
N PRO A 511 2.93 14.32 38.14
CA PRO A 511 2.70 13.09 37.38
C PRO A 511 2.70 11.82 38.25
N LEU A 512 3.45 11.78 39.36
CA LEU A 512 3.59 10.57 40.18
C LEU A 512 2.27 10.10 40.81
N PRO A 513 1.42 10.96 41.42
CA PRO A 513 0.10 10.53 41.89
C PRO A 513 -0.79 9.95 40.78
N VAL A 514 -0.68 10.46 39.55
CA VAL A 514 -1.42 9.92 38.39
C VAL A 514 -0.88 8.54 38.02
N VAL A 515 0.44 8.35 38.04
CA VAL A 515 1.07 7.04 37.84
C VAL A 515 0.55 6.03 38.88
N ASP A 516 0.52 6.39 40.16
CA ASP A 516 0.08 5.49 41.23
C ASP A 516 -1.39 5.06 41.04
N GLN A 517 -2.26 6.00 40.67
CA GLN A 517 -3.67 5.70 40.36
C GLN A 517 -3.82 4.78 39.13
N LEU A 518 -3.03 5.02 38.07
CA LEU A 518 -3.04 4.18 36.88
C LEU A 518 -2.56 2.76 37.18
N VAL A 519 -1.49 2.62 37.97
CA VAL A 519 -0.97 1.30 38.37
C VAL A 519 -1.99 0.54 39.21
N ALA A 520 -2.65 1.22 40.15
CA ALA A 520 -3.66 0.62 41.02
C ALA A 520 -4.92 0.17 40.28
N SER A 521 -5.29 0.88 39.20
CA SER A 521 -6.49 0.58 38.38
C SER A 521 -6.19 -0.24 37.12
N ALA A 522 -4.91 -0.53 36.84
CA ALA A 522 -4.50 -1.23 35.63
C ALA A 522 -5.02 -2.67 35.54
N GLU A 523 -5.35 -3.08 34.30
CA GLU A 523 -5.76 -4.44 33.96
C GLU A 523 -4.77 -5.48 34.53
N THR A 524 -5.28 -6.53 35.17
CA THR A 524 -4.46 -7.67 35.56
C THR A 524 -4.13 -8.49 34.31
N VAL A 525 -2.85 -8.52 33.93
CA VAL A 525 -2.37 -9.31 32.80
C VAL A 525 -1.59 -10.49 33.34
N VAL A 526 -2.04 -11.71 33.03
CA VAL A 526 -1.31 -12.94 33.34
C VAL A 526 -0.46 -13.30 32.12
N ARG A 527 0.81 -13.61 32.35
CA ARG A 527 1.69 -14.11 31.29
C ARG A 527 1.21 -15.46 30.78
N ASP A 528 0.83 -15.52 29.51
CA ASP A 528 0.59 -16.76 28.78
C ASP A 528 1.46 -16.78 27.51
N PRO A 529 2.59 -17.51 27.52
CA PRO A 529 3.49 -17.59 26.36
C PRO A 529 2.84 -18.18 25.10
N ALA A 530 1.75 -18.96 25.25
CA ALA A 530 1.00 -19.46 24.10
C ALA A 530 0.18 -18.35 23.41
N SER A 531 -0.16 -17.29 24.15
CA SER A 531 -0.90 -16.11 23.68
C SER A 531 -0.01 -15.00 23.09
N ASP A 532 1.32 -15.04 23.32
CA ASP A 532 2.26 -14.02 22.82
C ASP A 532 2.14 -13.80 21.30
N GLY A 533 1.83 -14.87 20.55
CA GLY A 533 1.59 -14.79 19.11
C GLY A 533 0.31 -14.05 18.71
N VAL A 534 -0.72 -14.11 19.55
CA VAL A 534 -1.99 -13.38 19.38
C VAL A 534 -1.78 -11.91 19.70
N HIS A 535 -1.02 -11.61 20.75
CA HIS A 535 -0.75 -10.24 21.20
C HIS A 535 0.43 -9.56 20.50
N LEU A 536 1.11 -10.23 19.55
CA LEU A 536 2.30 -9.68 18.89
C LEU A 536 2.10 -8.25 18.37
N GLU A 537 1.01 -7.97 17.64
CA GLU A 537 0.80 -6.64 17.07
C GLU A 537 0.68 -5.56 18.17
N GLU A 538 0.07 -5.90 19.30
CA GLU A 538 -0.02 -5.04 20.49
C GLU A 538 1.37 -4.83 21.11
N ILE A 539 2.13 -5.91 21.33
CA ILE A 539 3.49 -5.84 21.89
C ILE A 539 4.40 -4.99 21.01
N GLU A 540 4.30 -5.12 19.68
CA GLU A 540 5.03 -4.30 18.72
C GLU A 540 4.65 -2.81 18.79
N ARG A 541 3.38 -2.47 19.05
CA ARG A 541 2.96 -1.07 19.28
C ARG A 541 3.54 -0.51 20.57
N VAL A 542 3.49 -1.30 21.64
CA VAL A 542 4.07 -0.92 22.92
C VAL A 542 5.58 -0.69 22.79
N LEU A 543 6.32 -1.65 22.21
CA LEU A 543 7.76 -1.50 21.95
C LEU A 543 8.06 -0.24 21.14
N ALA A 544 7.34 -0.01 20.04
CA ALA A 544 7.55 1.16 19.18
C ALA A 544 7.20 2.49 19.85
N TRP A 545 6.43 2.48 20.94
CA TRP A 545 6.14 3.66 21.74
C TRP A 545 7.17 3.86 22.86
N VAL A 546 7.54 2.78 23.56
CA VAL A 546 8.50 2.81 24.68
C VAL A 546 9.92 3.10 24.22
N GLU A 547 10.35 2.58 23.06
CA GLU A 547 11.72 2.76 22.55
C GLU A 547 11.97 4.11 21.87
N ARG A 548 10.96 5.00 21.82
CA ARG A 548 11.19 6.33 21.24
C ARG A 548 12.11 7.15 22.15
N PRO A 549 13.04 7.95 21.59
CA PRO A 549 13.97 8.75 22.39
C PRO A 549 13.29 9.69 23.39
N GLU A 550 12.07 10.14 23.09
CA GLU A 550 11.31 11.07 23.94
C GLU A 550 10.59 10.37 25.11
N THR A 551 10.51 9.04 25.09
CA THR A 551 9.84 8.27 26.13
C THR A 551 10.78 8.01 27.30
N ARG A 552 10.31 8.29 28.52
CA ARG A 552 11.04 8.07 29.78
C ARG A 552 10.47 6.85 30.50
N LEU A 553 11.36 5.98 30.97
CA LEU A 553 10.97 4.90 31.89
C LEU A 553 10.82 5.49 33.29
N VAL A 554 9.62 5.35 33.87
CA VAL A 554 9.30 5.83 35.23
C VAL A 554 9.54 4.72 36.25
N LYS A 555 9.09 3.50 35.94
CA LYS A 555 9.22 2.32 36.78
C LYS A 555 9.42 1.08 35.91
N VAL A 556 10.28 0.18 36.34
CA VAL A 556 10.40 -1.17 35.76
C VAL A 556 10.58 -2.15 36.90
N ASP A 557 9.70 -3.13 37.04
CA ASP A 557 9.75 -4.10 38.15
C ASP A 557 10.98 -5.00 38.10
N THR A 558 11.48 -5.29 36.89
CA THR A 558 12.63 -6.15 36.63
C THR A 558 13.57 -5.53 35.60
N ILE A 559 14.60 -6.27 35.19
CA ILE A 559 15.52 -5.82 34.15
C ILE A 559 14.87 -6.01 32.78
N TRP A 560 14.69 -4.92 32.04
CA TRP A 560 14.41 -4.96 30.61
C TRP A 560 15.74 -4.91 29.83
N ALA A 561 16.16 -6.06 29.29
CA ALA A 561 17.42 -6.17 28.56
C ALA A 561 17.29 -7.12 27.36
N SER A 562 18.19 -6.94 26.38
CA SER A 562 18.37 -7.85 25.25
C SER A 562 19.77 -8.47 25.29
N PRO A 563 19.97 -9.71 24.78
CA PRO A 563 21.29 -10.31 24.73
C PRO A 563 22.26 -9.44 23.91
N ALA A 564 23.48 -9.22 24.42
CA ALA A 564 24.48 -8.36 23.75
C ALA A 564 24.91 -8.91 22.38
N ARG A 565 24.98 -10.24 22.26
CA ARG A 565 25.22 -10.93 20.98
C ARG A 565 23.92 -11.33 20.28
N GLY A 566 22.78 -10.81 20.75
CA GLY A 566 21.46 -11.10 20.19
C GLY A 566 21.29 -10.63 18.75
N ALA A 567 20.18 -11.01 18.15
CA ALA A 567 19.82 -10.68 16.78
C ALA A 567 19.75 -9.17 16.51
N GLY A 568 19.51 -8.35 17.54
CA GLY A 568 19.44 -6.88 17.43
C GLY A 568 20.68 -6.26 16.78
N ARG A 569 21.88 -6.84 16.96
CA ARG A 569 23.13 -6.37 16.33
C ARG A 569 23.10 -6.39 14.80
N TRP A 570 22.19 -7.18 14.21
CA TRP A 570 22.03 -7.36 12.77
C TRP A 570 20.90 -6.48 12.20
N ALA A 571 20.31 -5.58 12.99
CA ALA A 571 19.23 -4.71 12.55
C ALA A 571 19.63 -3.83 11.35
N ASP A 572 20.82 -3.23 11.37
CA ASP A 572 21.30 -2.39 10.26
C ASP A 572 21.50 -3.19 8.96
N LEU A 573 21.99 -4.41 9.07
CA LEU A 573 22.08 -5.32 7.92
C LEU A 573 20.69 -5.63 7.36
N LEU A 574 19.72 -5.94 8.23
CA LEU A 574 18.35 -6.20 7.80
C LEU A 574 17.74 -4.96 7.10
N THR A 575 17.92 -3.77 7.67
CA THR A 575 17.47 -2.50 7.08
C THR A 575 18.07 -2.28 5.70
N ARG A 576 19.38 -2.50 5.53
CA ARG A 576 20.04 -2.38 4.21
C ARG A 576 19.50 -3.39 3.19
N ILE A 577 19.27 -4.64 3.58
CA ILE A 577 18.68 -5.65 2.70
C ILE A 577 17.25 -5.24 2.28
N GLU A 578 16.46 -4.72 3.21
CA GLU A 578 15.08 -4.29 2.95
C GLU A 578 15.02 -3.04 2.06
N ALA A 579 15.89 -2.05 2.28
CA ALA A 579 16.03 -0.87 1.44
C ALA A 579 16.44 -1.26 0.01
N GLY A 580 17.43 -2.15 -0.12
CA GLY A 580 17.87 -2.66 -1.42
C GLY A 580 16.79 -3.41 -2.20
N ARG A 581 15.80 -4.02 -1.54
CA ARG A 581 14.64 -4.63 -2.23
C ARG A 581 13.67 -3.60 -2.81
N GLN A 582 13.48 -2.48 -2.12
CA GLN A 582 12.55 -1.43 -2.57
C GLN A 582 13.12 -0.67 -3.78
N GLY A 583 14.45 -0.65 -3.94
CA GLY A 583 15.13 -0.05 -5.09
C GLY A 583 15.54 -1.01 -6.20
N ALA A 584 15.43 -2.33 -6.04
CA ALA A 584 15.95 -3.32 -6.99
C ALA A 584 14.89 -4.35 -7.42
N ASP A 585 13.86 -3.90 -8.12
CA ASP A 585 13.11 -4.75 -9.04
C ASP A 585 13.44 -4.37 -10.50
N PRO A 586 14.56 -4.86 -11.06
CA PRO A 586 14.87 -4.70 -12.48
C PRO A 586 14.02 -5.59 -13.40
N PHE A 587 13.09 -6.39 -12.86
CA PHE A 587 12.23 -7.31 -13.62
C PHE A 587 10.73 -6.97 -13.54
N ASP A 588 10.34 -5.94 -12.79
CA ASP A 588 9.12 -5.16 -13.07
C ASP A 588 9.33 -4.21 -14.26
N ASP A 589 10.47 -4.33 -14.95
CA ASP A 589 10.68 -3.81 -16.29
C ASP A 589 9.81 -4.60 -17.28
N ARG A 590 8.61 -4.07 -17.56
CA ARG A 590 7.70 -4.61 -18.59
C ARG A 590 8.11 -4.26 -20.02
N ARG A 591 9.30 -3.69 -20.22
CA ARG A 591 9.83 -3.44 -21.56
C ARG A 591 10.00 -4.76 -22.30
N ARG A 592 9.39 -4.88 -23.48
CA ARG A 592 9.65 -5.99 -24.40
C ARG A 592 11.13 -5.94 -24.77
N LEU A 593 11.90 -6.97 -24.41
CA LEU A 593 13.26 -7.15 -24.91
C LEU A 593 13.23 -7.10 -26.45
N ARG A 594 13.85 -6.07 -27.03
CA ARG A 594 14.06 -5.98 -28.47
C ARG A 594 15.41 -6.63 -28.80
N PRO A 595 15.52 -7.43 -29.87
CA PRO A 595 16.81 -7.92 -30.32
C PRO A 595 17.69 -6.72 -30.71
N GLU A 596 18.89 -6.61 -30.12
CA GLU A 596 19.86 -5.54 -30.42
C GLU A 596 20.50 -5.65 -31.81
N SER A 597 20.29 -6.77 -32.51
CA SER A 597 20.85 -7.00 -33.84
C SER A 597 19.76 -7.38 -34.84
N ARG A 598 19.33 -6.38 -35.62
CA ARG A 598 18.64 -6.61 -36.90
C ARG A 598 19.72 -6.85 -37.95
N PRO A 599 19.76 -7.97 -38.69
CA PRO A 599 20.73 -8.14 -39.75
C PRO A 599 20.57 -7.01 -40.77
N ALA A 600 21.70 -6.41 -41.17
CA ALA A 600 21.74 -5.29 -42.09
C ALA A 600 20.96 -5.62 -43.36
N ARG A 601 19.97 -4.78 -43.67
CA ARG A 601 19.18 -4.89 -44.91
C ARG A 601 20.13 -4.60 -46.08
N ALA A 602 20.30 -5.57 -46.98
CA ALA A 602 21.13 -5.41 -48.16
C ALA A 602 20.70 -4.15 -48.95
N PRO A 603 21.64 -3.32 -49.44
CA PRO A 603 21.31 -2.13 -50.20
C PRO A 603 20.67 -2.52 -51.54
N ARG A 604 19.58 -1.83 -51.90
CA ARG A 604 18.91 -1.97 -53.20
C ARG A 604 19.86 -1.53 -54.31
N PRO A 605 19.90 -2.22 -55.47
CA PRO A 605 20.73 -1.81 -56.59
C PRO A 605 20.22 -0.48 -57.18
N THR A 606 21.15 0.44 -57.39
CA THR A 606 20.94 1.70 -58.12
C THR A 606 20.75 1.40 -59.61
N ALA A 607 19.62 1.83 -60.19
CA ALA A 607 19.39 1.73 -61.62
C ALA A 607 20.24 2.80 -62.34
N SER A 608 21.20 2.32 -63.14
CA SER A 608 22.02 3.08 -64.05
C SER A 608 21.20 3.58 -65.25
N VAL A 609 21.40 4.84 -65.60
CA VAL A 609 20.97 5.47 -66.86
C VAL A 609 21.76 4.89 -68.03
N VAL A 610 21.08 4.39 -69.07
CA VAL A 610 21.64 4.18 -70.42
C VAL A 610 20.52 4.48 -71.45
N PRO A 611 20.79 5.11 -72.62
CA PRO A 611 19.86 6.04 -73.26
C PRO A 611 19.01 5.45 -74.41
N ASP A 612 18.12 6.34 -74.88
CA ASP A 612 17.20 6.32 -76.02
C ASP A 612 17.64 5.55 -77.28
N LEU A 613 16.75 4.66 -77.74
CA LEU A 613 16.61 4.27 -79.15
C LEU A 613 15.13 4.11 -79.53
N SER A 614 14.57 5.18 -80.08
CA SER A 614 13.41 5.18 -80.97
C SER A 614 13.39 4.02 -81.99
N ARG A 615 12.23 3.37 -82.19
CA ARG A 615 11.52 3.16 -83.48
C ARG A 615 10.53 1.96 -83.49
N VAL A 616 9.31 2.26 -83.97
CA VAL A 616 8.39 1.45 -84.81
C VAL A 616 7.67 0.29 -84.10
N SER A 617 6.36 0.32 -83.82
CA SER A 617 5.11 0.38 -84.64
C SER A 617 4.45 -1.00 -84.83
N ALA A 618 3.14 -1.03 -84.55
CA ALA A 618 2.07 -1.95 -84.99
C ALA A 618 2.10 -3.45 -84.59
N THR A 619 1.20 -3.79 -83.64
CA THR A 619 0.10 -4.80 -83.64
C THR A 619 -0.12 -5.71 -84.89
N PRO A 620 -0.92 -6.83 -84.86
CA PRO A 620 -1.90 -7.30 -83.84
C PRO A 620 -2.08 -8.84 -83.59
N THR A 621 -2.67 -9.20 -82.42
CA THR A 621 -3.66 -10.29 -82.06
C THR A 621 -3.43 -11.79 -82.37
N PRO A 622 -4.21 -12.78 -81.80
CA PRO A 622 -5.35 -12.72 -80.83
C PRO A 622 -5.27 -13.69 -79.60
N VAL A 623 -5.77 -13.36 -78.37
CA VAL A 623 -7.12 -13.61 -77.71
C VAL A 623 -7.29 -15.06 -77.13
N PRO A 624 -8.11 -15.41 -76.07
CA PRO A 624 -8.93 -14.65 -75.07
C PRO A 624 -8.83 -15.07 -73.56
N GLY A 625 -9.48 -14.29 -72.67
CA GLY A 625 -10.33 -14.79 -71.54
C GLY A 625 -9.94 -14.36 -70.11
N ALA A 626 -10.39 -13.20 -69.60
CA ALA A 626 -11.60 -12.94 -68.75
C ALA A 626 -11.41 -13.26 -67.23
N ALA A 627 -11.21 -12.25 -66.34
CA ALA A 627 -12.17 -11.36 -65.63
C ALA A 627 -12.86 -12.05 -64.40
N ALA A 628 -12.84 -11.61 -63.13
CA ALA A 628 -13.02 -10.33 -62.41
C ALA A 628 -14.42 -10.20 -61.72
N GLU A 629 -14.40 -9.68 -60.48
CA GLU A 629 -15.50 -9.06 -59.67
C GLU A 629 -16.65 -9.91 -59.08
N ARG A 630 -17.08 -9.63 -57.83
CA ARG A 630 -18.21 -8.71 -57.46
C ARG A 630 -18.64 -8.80 -55.99
N SER A 631 -19.22 -7.69 -55.54
CA SER A 631 -19.96 -7.44 -54.31
C SER A 631 -21.48 -7.41 -54.53
N ASN A 632 -22.23 -7.56 -53.43
CA ASN A 632 -23.56 -7.01 -53.08
C ASN A 632 -24.91 -7.63 -53.56
N LEU A 633 -25.69 -8.04 -52.53
CA LEU A 633 -27.08 -7.68 -52.14
C LEU A 633 -28.35 -8.14 -52.91
N SER A 634 -29.36 -8.49 -52.06
CA SER A 634 -30.85 -8.50 -52.21
C SER A 634 -31.46 -9.76 -52.88
N SER A 635 -32.64 -10.33 -52.53
CA SER A 635 -33.87 -9.88 -51.83
C SER A 635 -34.87 -11.06 -51.54
N HIS A 636 -35.79 -10.85 -50.58
CA HIS A 636 -37.16 -11.46 -50.38
C HIS A 636 -37.30 -12.95 -49.96
N GLY A 637 -38.24 -13.39 -49.11
CA GLY A 637 -39.37 -12.76 -48.40
C GLY A 637 -40.12 -13.75 -47.46
N THR A 638 -40.71 -13.19 -46.39
CA THR A 638 -41.91 -13.56 -45.57
C THR A 638 -42.47 -15.00 -45.48
N ARG A 639 -42.64 -15.53 -44.24
CA ARG A 639 -43.94 -15.63 -43.49
C ARG A 639 -43.77 -16.32 -42.11
N GLU A 640 -44.47 -15.72 -41.15
CA GLU A 640 -44.88 -16.00 -39.74
C GLU A 640 -45.43 -17.41 -39.38
N PRO A 641 -45.89 -17.71 -38.12
CA PRO A 641 -45.81 -17.02 -36.80
C PRO A 641 -45.63 -17.94 -35.53
N GLU A 642 -45.83 -17.35 -34.33
CA GLU A 642 -46.20 -17.90 -32.98
C GLU A 642 -45.05 -18.42 -32.07
N SER A 643 -44.69 -17.91 -30.87
CA SER A 643 -45.32 -17.33 -29.65
C SER A 643 -45.51 -18.30 -28.46
N SER A 644 -44.65 -18.16 -27.40
CA SER A 644 -44.87 -18.27 -25.92
C SER A 644 -45.64 -19.50 -25.32
N PRO A 645 -45.85 -19.73 -23.98
CA PRO A 645 -45.52 -18.98 -22.74
C PRO A 645 -45.15 -19.82 -21.45
N TYR A 646 -44.93 -19.11 -20.33
CA TYR A 646 -45.10 -19.34 -18.86
C TYR A 646 -45.33 -20.75 -18.18
N GLY A 647 -44.86 -20.87 -16.91
CA GLY A 647 -44.89 -22.03 -15.94
C GLY A 647 -46.29 -22.48 -15.42
N PRO A 648 -46.52 -23.10 -14.21
CA PRO A 648 -45.73 -23.16 -12.95
C PRO A 648 -45.75 -24.52 -12.14
N GLY A 649 -45.07 -24.58 -10.97
CA GLY A 649 -45.56 -25.26 -9.74
C GLY A 649 -45.21 -26.75 -9.39
N GLY A 650 -44.82 -27.00 -8.13
CA GLY A 650 -45.37 -28.13 -7.33
C GLY A 650 -44.44 -29.28 -6.81
N ALA A 651 -44.18 -29.25 -5.49
CA ALA A 651 -44.18 -30.35 -4.50
C ALA A 651 -43.24 -31.61 -4.56
N ALA A 652 -42.82 -32.02 -3.35
CA ALA A 652 -41.94 -33.15 -2.97
C ALA A 652 -42.61 -34.55 -3.06
N PRO A 653 -41.90 -35.68 -2.82
CA PRO A 653 -41.68 -36.18 -1.44
C PRO A 653 -40.35 -36.94 -1.16
N GLN A 654 -40.24 -37.41 0.09
CA GLN A 654 -39.14 -38.03 0.86
C GLN A 654 -38.66 -39.43 0.41
N SER A 655 -37.40 -39.78 0.74
CA SER A 655 -36.95 -41.02 1.43
C SER A 655 -35.40 -41.04 1.43
N ASP A 656 -34.69 -40.99 2.56
CA ASP A 656 -34.45 -41.99 3.62
C ASP A 656 -33.27 -42.95 3.32
N ARG A 657 -32.52 -43.31 4.39
CA ARG A 657 -31.26 -44.07 4.51
C ARG A 657 -29.97 -43.23 4.47
N GLY A 658 -29.06 -43.28 5.44
CA GLY A 658 -28.93 -44.12 6.62
C GLY A 658 -27.51 -43.96 7.16
N VAL A 659 -27.40 -43.56 8.43
CA VAL A 659 -26.16 -43.47 9.23
C VAL A 659 -25.92 -44.81 9.91
N PRO A 660 -24.66 -45.29 10.06
CA PRO A 660 -24.36 -46.28 11.09
C PRO A 660 -23.87 -45.60 12.38
N ALA A 661 -24.39 -46.14 13.49
CA ALA A 661 -24.25 -45.68 14.86
C ALA A 661 -23.13 -46.42 15.63
N ALA A 662 -23.06 -46.06 16.93
CA ALA A 662 -22.37 -46.67 18.08
C ALA A 662 -20.96 -46.11 18.41
N SER A 663 -20.61 -45.74 19.65
CA SER A 663 -21.18 -46.12 20.95
C SER A 663 -20.85 -45.08 22.05
N ALA A 664 -21.61 -45.16 23.14
CA ALA A 664 -21.68 -44.23 24.26
C ALA A 664 -20.87 -44.67 25.50
N ALA A 665 -20.47 -43.67 26.30
CA ALA A 665 -20.34 -43.68 27.77
C ALA A 665 -20.20 -42.19 28.16
N GLY A 666 -20.89 -41.57 29.11
CA GLY A 666 -21.66 -41.98 30.28
C GLY A 666 -21.26 -41.05 31.44
N THR A 667 -22.21 -40.64 32.29
CA THR A 667 -22.16 -39.77 33.51
C THR A 667 -22.42 -38.27 33.27
N ALA A 668 -23.55 -37.67 33.65
CA ALA A 668 -24.37 -37.60 34.89
C ALA A 668 -24.21 -36.23 35.56
N ALA A 669 -25.29 -35.45 35.51
CA ALA A 669 -25.45 -34.14 36.14
C ALA A 669 -26.14 -34.28 37.50
N ALA A 670 -25.72 -33.47 38.48
CA ALA A 670 -26.43 -33.25 39.74
C ALA A 670 -26.51 -31.74 39.99
N GLY A 671 -27.73 -31.26 40.24
CA GLY A 671 -28.02 -29.88 40.66
C GLY A 671 -27.87 -29.69 42.18
N PRO A 672 -27.96 -28.44 42.68
CA PRO A 672 -27.70 -28.12 44.07
C PRO A 672 -28.99 -28.02 44.91
N ALA A 673 -28.91 -28.43 46.17
CA ALA A 673 -29.84 -28.05 47.23
C ALA A 673 -29.11 -28.13 48.59
N GLY A 674 -29.37 -27.17 49.49
CA GLY A 674 -29.15 -27.34 50.94
C GLY A 674 -28.46 -26.18 51.65
N ASP A 675 -29.26 -25.37 52.33
CA ASP A 675 -28.91 -24.34 53.33
C ASP A 675 -28.07 -24.87 54.50
N ALA A 676 -27.23 -24.00 55.09
CA ALA A 676 -27.04 -23.91 56.54
C ALA A 676 -26.34 -22.60 56.92
N GLU A 677 -27.01 -21.85 57.79
CA GLU A 677 -26.57 -20.65 58.50
C GLU A 677 -25.26 -20.84 59.27
N LEU A 678 -24.45 -19.79 59.36
CA LEU A 678 -23.73 -19.40 60.58
C LEU A 678 -23.11 -18.00 60.41
N HIS A 679 -23.68 -17.04 61.15
CA HIS A 679 -23.14 -15.71 61.40
C HIS A 679 -21.73 -15.76 62.02
N PRO A 680 -20.92 -14.70 61.84
CA PRO A 680 -20.71 -13.85 63.02
C PRO A 680 -20.80 -12.34 62.74
N ARG A 681 -21.63 -11.73 63.58
CA ARG A 681 -21.49 -10.44 64.28
C ARG A 681 -20.62 -9.34 63.67
N VAL A 682 -21.35 -8.28 63.31
CA VAL A 682 -20.97 -6.87 63.35
C VAL A 682 -20.37 -6.51 64.71
N GLY A 683 -19.17 -5.92 64.68
CA GLY A 683 -18.61 -5.10 65.75
C GLY A 683 -18.21 -3.75 65.16
N GLY A 684 -18.99 -2.71 65.47
CA GLY A 684 -18.65 -1.33 65.18
C GLY A 684 -17.95 -0.66 66.35
N ALA A 685 -16.93 0.15 66.06
CA ALA A 685 -16.49 1.33 66.81
C ALA A 685 -15.35 1.98 65.99
N THR A 686 -15.58 3.10 65.29
CA THR A 686 -15.21 4.45 65.72
C THR A 686 -13.89 4.53 66.49
N THR A 687 -12.84 5.09 65.87
CA THR A 687 -12.31 6.45 66.10
C THR A 687 -10.97 6.63 65.37
N ARG A 688 -10.82 7.75 64.66
CA ARG A 688 -9.55 8.43 64.30
C ARG A 688 -8.79 8.84 65.57
N PRO A 689 -7.48 9.14 65.55
CA PRO A 689 -6.69 9.75 64.47
C PRO A 689 -5.73 8.83 63.73
#